data_AF-A0A1I7SSR6-F1
#
_entry.id   AF-A0A1I7SSR6-F1
#
_cell.length_a   1.000
_cell.length_b   1.000
_cell.length_c   1.000
_cell.angle_alpha   90.00
_cell.angle_beta   90.00
_cell.angle_gamma   90.00
#
_symmetry.space_group_name_H-M   'P 1'
#
loop_
_entity.id
_entity.type
_entity.pdbx_description
1 polymer ?
#
loop_
_entity_poly.entity_id
_entity_poly.type
_entity_poly.pdbx_seq_one_letter_code
_entity_poly.pdbx_strand_id
1 'polypeptide(L)'
;MTLITVLLFLLFTIDGVGCICPDGCACTEKSVVCSCNDSPWSPQAREMTKTSLKLTAFTTHIDFTRILVIHSCDLVVIPNDTFKNVDILDQIKIMAVGQVEIHPHAFRGIRTCPRQFVIQDSYIPQLPNYAFNGLSNMDHLWLRNVSIGKISKIAFANLSNIQYIYFRDAAIRFIESGAFAHMKNITYFYMREKILCREMGDFLFIGSTFNEVIIEKAHLHSTDLTFVGLHSYDVQLRNVKLTAKRTAKLSRIPTQKIKRFRVQNSVINRLILSLLYNTSIIEFHKVKISHFLRAPNLIPQNIEDITFRESIITHWHSHAISSGKGINSITLELTSIDRINRHGIHASEIDSINVINSRVDTIDSNAFSRNDFNVISINGSSINSLGKHSMAGSQVQNLTMTLSEINYIDGEGFGFINSTLFILEQNEINSLPESLFKSSMIDELLVKNCTFGGVVSEDSFNGLMVNKLNVIDSSFNCSESPCEFNSMLFKSSINSMAWNFERNRCLSSEDVCVEEKDYEPHPGIKCRKRKLIVECICSDESVEPVFWMADNVTVVTIGDCKRLKIVKSENENPSIQVMYLYRIELLDIASVDPSLNQLHVLHSHVYFSQSYGLSFLNLYNLNFIGTFIHNIAPLAFTSTTVDYLLINETTIRSASGNSFSNAQIDSIEIFHSNIFSFGNWLERTRELRARNSFLHDMYGIENVTEICLVNNSINCACVTNPSPFQILCESISSQCLEFVDLDGKQRLGCEAQLAPLEVRNLLSSTATYNPRYLVSLVLLVIAF
;
A
#
# COMPACT_ATOMS: atom_id res chain seq x y z
N MET A 1 49.12 84.66 43.56
CA MET A 1 48.37 83.71 42.72
C MET A 1 49.33 82.58 42.35
N THR A 2 49.80 81.75 43.27
CA THR A 2 49.07 80.95 44.25
C THR A 2 47.99 80.06 43.62
N LEU A 3 48.19 78.76 43.84
CA LEU A 3 47.19 77.70 44.04
C LEU A 3 46.47 77.01 42.86
N ILE A 4 46.56 77.46 41.60
CA ILE A 4 45.80 76.80 40.51
C ILE A 4 46.65 75.89 39.60
N THR A 5 47.96 76.10 39.49
CA THR A 5 48.81 75.29 38.59
C THR A 5 49.40 74.02 39.22
N VAL A 6 49.36 73.88 40.55
CA VAL A 6 49.85 72.68 41.26
C VAL A 6 48.75 71.62 41.45
N LEU A 7 47.47 71.98 41.28
CA LEU A 7 46.34 71.04 41.40
C LEU A 7 46.05 70.25 40.10
N LEU A 8 46.55 70.69 38.95
CA LEU A 8 46.41 69.99 37.66
C LEU A 8 47.56 69.03 37.34
N PHE A 9 48.64 69.05 38.14
CA PHE A 9 49.78 68.15 38.01
C PHE A 9 49.68 66.86 38.85
N LEU A 10 48.59 66.68 39.60
CA LEU A 10 48.35 65.54 40.51
C LEU A 10 47.23 64.58 40.05
N LEU A 11 46.76 64.68 38.80
CA LEU A 11 45.75 63.76 38.23
C LEU A 11 46.22 62.99 36.98
N PHE A 12 47.53 62.98 36.69
CA PHE A 12 48.10 62.20 35.57
C PHE A 12 49.17 61.19 36.01
N THR A 13 48.94 60.50 37.11
CA THR A 13 49.64 59.24 37.42
C THR A 13 48.68 58.28 38.09
N ILE A 14 47.70 57.78 37.33
CA ILE A 14 47.24 56.42 37.54
C ILE A 14 47.77 55.67 36.33
N ASP A 15 48.89 54.98 36.54
CA ASP A 15 49.28 53.86 35.71
C ASP A 15 48.05 52.96 35.56
N GLY A 16 47.39 53.07 34.41
CA GLY A 16 46.40 52.10 33.99
C GLY A 16 47.12 50.76 33.95
N VAL A 17 46.73 49.86 34.83
CA VAL A 17 47.11 48.45 34.83
C VAL A 17 47.03 47.97 33.39
N GLY A 18 48.18 47.84 32.72
CA GLY A 18 48.22 47.41 31.33
C GLY A 18 47.61 46.02 31.28
N CYS A 19 46.45 45.88 30.65
CA CYS A 19 45.92 44.57 30.29
C CYS A 19 47.00 43.85 29.47
N ILE A 20 47.64 42.85 30.07
CA ILE A 20 48.57 41.98 29.37
C ILE A 20 47.71 41.18 28.39
N CYS A 21 47.79 41.51 27.11
CA CYS A 21 47.10 40.81 26.03
C CYS A 21 48.00 39.68 25.50
N PRO A 22 47.45 38.56 25.00
CA PRO A 22 48.26 37.51 24.38
C PRO A 22 49.13 38.05 23.24
N ASP A 23 50.33 37.49 23.06
CA ASP A 23 51.26 37.88 22.01
C ASP A 23 50.62 37.83 20.61
N GLY A 24 50.68 38.94 19.88
CA GLY A 24 50.06 39.08 18.56
C GLY A 24 48.57 39.40 18.59
N CYS A 25 48.04 39.80 19.76
CA CYS A 25 46.67 40.26 19.94
C CYS A 25 46.62 41.68 20.51
N ALA A 26 45.55 42.40 20.17
CA ALA A 26 45.14 43.65 20.76
C ALA A 26 43.84 43.44 21.55
N CYS A 27 43.84 43.83 22.82
CA CYS A 27 42.73 43.63 23.74
C CYS A 27 42.07 44.95 24.10
N THR A 28 40.75 44.96 24.12
CA THR A 28 39.89 46.05 24.60
C THR A 28 38.91 45.50 25.65
N GLU A 29 38.13 46.36 26.31
CA GLU A 29 37.15 45.93 27.33
C GLU A 29 36.15 44.86 26.83
N LYS A 30 35.88 44.81 25.51
CA LYS A 30 34.84 43.95 24.93
C LYS A 30 35.31 43.07 23.78
N SER A 31 36.51 43.29 23.25
CA SER A 31 36.97 42.58 22.06
C SER A 31 38.47 42.29 22.08
N VAL A 32 38.83 41.16 21.50
CA VAL A 32 40.21 40.69 21.33
C VAL A 32 40.42 40.46 19.84
N VAL A 33 41.42 41.11 19.26
CA VAL A 33 41.74 41.02 17.82
C VAL A 33 43.18 40.56 17.68
N CYS A 34 43.40 39.41 17.05
CA CYS A 34 44.73 38.84 16.82
C CYS A 34 45.10 38.87 15.33
N SER A 35 46.32 39.32 15.02
CA SER A 35 46.84 39.39 13.66
C SER A 35 48.34 39.15 13.61
N CYS A 36 48.82 38.55 12.51
CA CYS A 36 50.23 38.28 12.25
C CYS A 36 50.90 39.36 11.38
N ASN A 37 50.12 40.32 10.88
CA ASN A 37 50.63 41.49 10.18
C ASN A 37 51.09 42.56 11.19
N ASP A 38 52.07 43.39 10.79
CA ASP A 38 52.58 44.49 11.62
C ASP A 38 51.42 45.36 12.14
N SER A 39 51.16 45.27 13.45
CA SER A 39 50.20 46.13 14.12
C SER A 39 50.78 47.54 14.20
N PRO A 40 50.06 48.61 13.79
CA PRO A 40 50.53 49.99 13.92
C PRO A 40 50.71 50.48 15.37
N TRP A 41 50.43 49.63 16.37
CA TRP A 41 50.30 50.00 17.78
C TRP A 41 51.41 49.44 18.67
N SER A 42 52.50 48.90 18.09
CA SER A 42 53.70 48.47 18.82
C SER A 42 54.86 49.46 18.63
N PRO A 43 55.30 50.19 19.69
CA PRO A 43 56.45 51.10 19.60
C PRO A 43 57.82 50.42 19.45
N GLN A 44 57.88 49.10 19.25
CA GLN A 44 59.14 48.35 19.13
C GLN A 44 59.13 47.34 17.96
N ALA A 45 58.56 47.71 16.81
CA ALA A 45 58.67 46.92 15.57
C ALA A 45 60.08 47.08 14.95
N ARG A 46 61.06 46.34 15.48
CA ARG A 46 62.27 45.94 14.75
C ARG A 46 62.37 44.42 14.79
N GLU A 47 62.21 43.83 13.60
CA GLU A 47 62.56 42.44 13.23
C GLU A 47 61.83 41.30 13.97
N MET A 48 60.59 41.00 13.56
CA MET A 48 60.11 39.61 13.39
C MET A 48 58.74 39.59 12.71
N THR A 49 58.70 39.26 11.41
CA THR A 49 57.46 38.93 10.69
C THR A 49 56.90 37.61 11.23
N LYS A 50 56.13 37.66 12.32
CA LYS A 50 55.58 36.48 12.97
C LYS A 50 54.43 35.92 12.12
N THR A 51 54.73 35.03 11.17
CA THR A 51 53.75 34.45 10.23
C THR A 51 52.78 33.45 10.89
N SER A 52 53.10 32.97 12.10
CA SER A 52 52.32 31.97 12.83
C SER A 52 51.83 32.49 14.20
N LEU A 53 50.55 32.29 14.50
CA LEU A 53 49.93 32.57 15.79
C LEU A 53 49.59 31.25 16.50
N LYS A 54 50.08 31.08 17.73
CA LYS A 54 49.72 29.95 18.59
C LYS A 54 49.02 30.48 19.84
N LEU A 55 47.76 30.11 20.06
CA LEU A 55 46.95 30.58 21.18
C LEU A 55 47.27 29.81 22.47
N THR A 56 48.51 29.87 22.96
CA THR A 56 48.87 29.34 24.27
C THR A 56 48.54 30.34 25.37
N ALA A 57 48.10 29.84 26.53
CA ALA A 57 47.88 30.64 27.75
C ALA A 57 46.85 31.79 27.62
N PHE A 58 45.87 31.70 26.71
CA PHE A 58 44.79 32.68 26.56
C PHE A 58 44.07 32.97 27.90
N THR A 59 43.90 31.93 28.72
CA THR A 59 43.25 31.97 30.03
C THR A 59 44.04 32.73 31.11
N THR A 60 45.33 33.02 30.90
CA THR A 60 46.14 33.78 31.87
C THR A 60 45.93 35.29 31.75
N HIS A 61 45.27 35.71 30.67
CA HIS A 61 45.16 37.11 30.27
C HIS A 61 43.72 37.58 30.11
N ILE A 62 42.80 36.67 29.78
CA ILE A 62 41.43 37.01 29.40
C ILE A 62 40.45 36.09 30.14
N ASP A 63 39.70 36.66 31.09
CA ASP A 63 38.59 35.99 31.76
C ASP A 63 37.26 36.16 31.01
N PHE A 64 37.12 37.28 30.29
CA PHE A 64 35.90 37.68 29.61
C PHE A 64 36.19 38.43 28.31
N THR A 65 35.45 38.11 27.25
CA THR A 65 35.37 38.93 26.04
C THR A 65 34.02 38.74 25.36
N ARG A 66 33.55 39.75 24.62
CA ARG A 66 32.35 39.59 23.77
C ARG A 66 32.71 38.99 22.42
N ILE A 67 33.80 39.48 21.81
CA ILE A 67 34.20 39.15 20.45
C ILE A 67 35.69 38.79 20.41
N LEU A 68 36.01 37.66 19.79
CA LEU A 68 37.37 37.26 19.43
C LEU A 68 37.49 37.20 17.91
N VAL A 69 38.37 38.00 17.31
CA VAL A 69 38.67 37.97 15.87
C VAL A 69 40.13 37.58 15.65
N ILE A 70 40.37 36.60 14.79
CA ILE A 70 41.71 36.17 14.38
C ILE A 70 41.78 36.30 12.86
N HIS A 71 42.75 37.05 12.34
CA HIS A 71 42.86 37.25 10.90
C HIS A 71 44.28 37.50 10.40
N SER A 72 44.49 37.29 9.10
CA SER A 72 45.73 37.64 8.40
C SER A 72 46.96 36.97 9.02
N CYS A 73 46.94 35.65 9.11
CA CYS A 73 48.04 34.79 9.56
C CYS A 73 48.25 33.65 8.56
N ASP A 74 49.49 33.18 8.38
CA ASP A 74 49.75 32.01 7.54
C ASP A 74 49.36 30.73 8.26
N LEU A 75 49.60 30.67 9.57
CA LEU A 75 49.25 29.53 10.43
C LEU A 75 48.64 30.01 11.74
N VAL A 76 47.49 29.44 12.12
CA VAL A 76 46.90 29.58 13.45
C VAL A 76 46.79 28.20 14.08
N VAL A 77 47.35 28.04 15.28
CA VAL A 77 47.24 26.82 16.08
C VAL A 77 46.41 27.11 17.33
N ILE A 78 45.36 26.32 17.54
CA ILE A 78 44.48 26.36 18.73
C ILE A 78 44.68 25.07 19.54
N PRO A 79 45.53 25.09 20.57
CA PRO A 79 45.80 23.94 21.42
C PRO A 79 44.59 23.46 22.24
N ASN A 80 44.71 22.29 22.85
CA ASN A 80 43.75 21.78 23.83
C ASN A 80 43.49 22.81 24.95
N ASP A 81 42.24 22.89 25.41
CA ASP A 81 41.85 23.70 26.57
C ASP A 81 42.19 25.20 26.48
N THR A 82 42.38 25.73 25.26
CA THR A 82 42.76 27.14 25.01
C THR A 82 41.81 28.12 25.70
N PHE A 83 40.51 27.83 25.68
CA PHE A 83 39.46 28.72 26.22
C PHE A 83 38.90 28.25 27.57
N LYS A 84 39.66 27.42 28.31
CA LYS A 84 39.21 26.90 29.60
C LYS A 84 39.00 28.03 30.60
N ASN A 85 37.87 28.02 31.30
CA ASN A 85 37.46 29.03 32.27
C ASN A 85 37.27 30.45 31.70
N VAL A 86 37.08 30.60 30.38
CA VAL A 86 36.84 31.91 29.74
C VAL A 86 35.36 32.09 29.43
N ASP A 87 34.85 33.31 29.57
CA ASP A 87 33.52 33.72 29.11
C ASP A 87 33.61 34.42 27.76
N ILE A 88 33.05 33.80 26.70
CA ILE A 88 32.96 34.41 25.38
C ILE A 88 31.48 34.53 25.00
N LEU A 89 30.94 35.75 25.00
CA LEU A 89 29.49 35.96 24.83
C LEU A 89 29.00 35.89 23.38
N ASP A 90 29.53 36.72 22.50
CA ASP A 90 28.87 36.98 21.21
C ASP A 90 29.47 36.14 20.08
N GLN A 91 30.78 36.25 19.84
CA GLN A 91 31.37 35.67 18.63
C GLN A 91 32.86 35.31 18.74
N ILE A 92 33.23 34.18 18.13
CA ILE A 92 34.62 33.87 17.73
C ILE A 92 34.66 33.81 16.19
N LYS A 93 35.58 34.56 15.58
CA LYS A 93 35.71 34.67 14.12
C LYS A 93 37.16 34.50 13.68
N ILE A 94 37.41 33.51 12.82
CA ILE A 94 38.70 33.25 12.19
C ILE A 94 38.54 33.52 10.70
N MET A 95 39.32 34.43 10.11
CA MET A 95 39.18 34.77 8.69
C MET A 95 40.52 35.00 7.99
N ALA A 96 40.59 34.65 6.70
CA ALA A 96 41.77 34.90 5.87
C ALA A 96 43.06 34.36 6.52
N VAL A 97 43.02 33.09 6.95
CA VAL A 97 44.16 32.39 7.55
C VAL A 97 44.62 31.29 6.58
N GLY A 98 45.93 31.25 6.29
CA GLY A 98 46.50 30.26 5.38
C GLY A 98 46.21 28.83 5.81
N GLN A 99 46.42 28.51 7.10
CA GLN A 99 46.14 27.22 7.71
C GLN A 99 45.62 27.39 9.15
N VAL A 100 44.52 26.71 9.49
CA VAL A 100 43.97 26.65 10.84
C VAL A 100 44.09 25.23 11.38
N GLU A 101 44.90 25.07 12.43
CA GLU A 101 45.08 23.80 13.15
C GLU A 101 44.34 23.85 14.49
N ILE A 102 43.31 23.02 14.63
CA ILE A 102 42.53 22.88 15.86
C ILE A 102 42.94 21.56 16.51
N HIS A 103 43.35 21.59 17.77
CA HIS A 103 43.62 20.37 18.55
C HIS A 103 42.33 19.82 19.19
N PRO A 104 42.27 18.52 19.53
CA PRO A 104 41.12 17.96 20.26
C PRO A 104 40.79 18.75 21.52
N HIS A 105 39.51 18.95 21.82
CA HIS A 105 39.06 19.64 23.03
C HIS A 105 39.59 21.08 23.18
N ALA A 106 39.89 21.78 22.09
CA ALA A 106 40.37 23.16 22.12
C ALA A 106 39.43 24.14 22.88
N PHE A 107 38.12 23.89 22.83
CA PHE A 107 37.08 24.73 23.45
C PHE A 107 36.52 24.15 24.76
N ARG A 108 37.13 23.08 25.29
CA ARG A 108 36.64 22.42 26.49
C ARG A 108 36.79 23.33 27.71
N GLY A 109 35.74 23.41 28.51
CA GLY A 109 35.73 24.18 29.75
C GLY A 109 35.48 25.68 29.55
N ILE A 110 35.03 26.13 28.38
CA ILE A 110 34.49 27.48 28.22
C ILE A 110 33.30 27.68 29.16
N ARG A 111 33.27 28.77 29.94
CA ARG A 111 32.21 29.02 30.94
C ARG A 111 30.92 29.48 30.29
N THR A 112 31.05 30.48 29.42
CA THR A 112 29.95 30.99 28.59
C THR A 112 30.28 30.76 27.13
N CYS A 113 29.46 29.96 26.46
CA CYS A 113 29.64 29.61 25.06
C CYS A 113 29.24 30.77 24.13
N PRO A 114 30.03 31.08 23.08
CA PRO A 114 29.69 32.15 22.15
C PRO A 114 28.42 31.85 21.38
N ARG A 115 27.60 32.87 21.11
CA ARG A 115 26.43 32.72 20.24
C ARG A 115 26.83 32.31 18.81
N GLN A 116 28.01 32.72 18.34
CA GLN A 116 28.48 32.43 16.99
C GLN A 116 29.95 31.99 16.93
N PHE A 117 30.24 30.94 16.17
CA PHE A 117 31.59 30.54 15.79
C PHE A 117 31.72 30.54 14.26
N VAL A 118 32.68 31.27 13.71
CA VAL A 118 32.84 31.46 12.27
C VAL A 118 34.29 31.20 11.84
N ILE A 119 34.49 30.30 10.87
CA ILE A 119 35.74 30.18 10.12
C ILE A 119 35.46 30.52 8.67
N GLN A 120 36.25 31.43 8.10
CA GLN A 120 36.07 31.92 6.74
C GLN A 120 37.38 32.01 5.97
N ASP A 121 37.36 31.71 4.66
CA ASP A 121 38.48 31.96 3.74
C ASP A 121 39.79 31.34 4.26
N SER A 122 39.75 30.06 4.63
CA SER A 122 40.88 29.38 5.30
C SER A 122 40.98 27.91 4.91
N TYR A 123 42.18 27.32 5.03
CA TYR A 123 42.39 25.88 4.93
C TYR A 123 42.47 25.24 6.31
N ILE A 124 41.76 24.14 6.52
CA ILE A 124 41.76 23.34 7.74
C ILE A 124 42.30 21.95 7.36
N PRO A 125 43.54 21.60 7.73
CA PRO A 125 44.10 20.29 7.38
C PRO A 125 43.26 19.15 7.95
N GLN A 126 42.81 19.30 9.20
CA GLN A 126 41.99 18.31 9.89
C GLN A 126 41.11 18.98 10.95
N LEU A 127 39.85 18.56 11.02
CA LEU A 127 39.02 18.68 12.22
C LEU A 127 39.15 17.39 13.02
N PRO A 128 39.91 17.37 14.14
CA PRO A 128 40.14 16.15 14.90
C PRO A 128 38.90 15.71 15.68
N ASN A 129 38.98 14.53 16.30
CA ASN A 129 37.96 14.05 17.23
C ASN A 129 37.71 15.13 18.31
N TYR A 130 36.44 15.42 18.59
CA TYR A 130 36.05 16.43 19.59
C TYR A 130 36.59 17.86 19.31
N ALA A 131 36.78 18.24 18.04
CA ALA A 131 37.29 19.56 17.64
C ALA A 131 36.49 20.73 18.26
N PHE A 132 35.17 20.62 18.31
CA PHE A 132 34.26 21.67 18.81
C PHE A 132 33.69 21.37 20.20
N ASN A 133 34.23 20.36 20.89
CA ASN A 133 33.72 19.98 22.20
C ASN A 133 33.84 21.13 23.21
N GLY A 134 32.73 21.48 23.85
CA GLY A 134 32.58 22.67 24.71
C GLY A 134 31.73 23.78 24.09
N LEU A 135 31.52 23.77 22.77
CA LEU A 135 30.71 24.77 22.05
C LEU A 135 29.21 24.41 21.98
N SER A 136 28.55 24.26 23.12
CA SER A 136 27.11 23.95 23.19
C SER A 136 26.25 25.18 23.52
N ASN A 137 24.99 25.20 23.07
CA ASN A 137 24.06 26.33 23.19
C ASN A 137 24.43 27.53 22.30
N MET A 138 24.92 27.26 21.08
CA MET A 138 25.24 28.30 20.09
C MET A 138 24.08 28.56 19.15
N ASP A 139 23.93 29.80 18.70
CA ASP A 139 23.02 30.10 17.61
C ASP A 139 23.63 29.58 16.29
N HIS A 140 24.92 29.80 16.04
CA HIS A 140 25.50 29.46 14.74
C HIS A 140 26.96 28.97 14.78
N LEU A 141 27.24 27.91 14.01
CA LEU A 141 28.58 27.48 13.62
C LEU A 141 28.72 27.56 12.09
N TRP A 142 29.54 28.50 11.60
CA TRP A 142 29.73 28.76 10.18
C TRP A 142 31.13 28.36 9.70
N LEU A 143 31.17 27.61 8.62
CA LEU A 143 32.38 27.26 7.86
C LEU A 143 32.17 27.73 6.42
N ARG A 144 32.75 28.87 6.05
CA ARG A 144 32.48 29.56 4.78
C ARG A 144 33.72 29.67 3.91
N ASN A 145 33.63 29.26 2.65
CA ASN A 145 34.76 29.29 1.71
C ASN A 145 36.00 28.64 2.32
N VAL A 146 35.83 27.43 2.87
CA VAL A 146 36.90 26.67 3.52
C VAL A 146 37.25 25.45 2.69
N SER A 147 38.54 25.10 2.71
CA SER A 147 39.00 23.78 2.27
C SER A 147 39.36 22.94 3.48
N ILE A 148 38.81 21.73 3.57
CA ILE A 148 39.02 20.82 4.70
C ILE A 148 39.68 19.55 4.20
N GLY A 149 40.88 19.24 4.71
CA GLY A 149 41.60 18.02 4.36
C GLY A 149 40.88 16.76 4.88
N LYS A 150 40.48 16.78 6.15
CA LYS A 150 39.81 15.66 6.80
C LYS A 150 38.86 16.12 7.91
N ILE A 151 37.66 15.54 7.97
CA ILE A 151 36.81 15.59 9.16
C ILE A 151 36.87 14.22 9.83
N SER A 152 37.50 14.17 11.01
CA SER A 152 37.69 12.92 11.72
C SER A 152 36.39 12.41 12.35
N LYS A 153 36.35 11.13 12.69
CA LYS A 153 35.26 10.50 13.45
C LYS A 153 34.98 11.33 14.71
N ILE A 154 33.70 11.47 15.07
CA ILE A 154 33.23 12.19 16.27
C ILE A 154 33.81 13.62 16.43
N ALA A 155 34.17 14.29 15.33
CA ALA A 155 34.70 15.66 15.37
C ALA A 155 33.70 16.66 16.00
N PHE A 156 32.41 16.43 15.79
CA PHE A 156 31.32 17.25 16.31
C PHE A 156 30.60 16.64 17.53
N ALA A 157 31.14 15.58 18.13
CA ALA A 157 30.45 14.89 19.22
C ALA A 157 30.25 15.79 20.45
N ASN A 158 29.12 15.57 21.15
CA ASN A 158 28.67 16.32 22.32
C ASN A 158 28.27 17.77 22.07
N LEU A 159 28.19 18.22 20.81
CA LEU A 159 27.51 19.47 20.50
C LEU A 159 26.02 19.31 20.81
N SER A 160 25.46 20.26 21.55
CA SER A 160 24.06 20.25 21.94
C SER A 160 23.41 21.62 21.83
N ASN A 161 22.12 21.64 21.46
CA ASN A 161 21.31 22.86 21.37
C ASN A 161 21.93 23.91 20.43
N ILE A 162 22.22 23.52 19.19
CA ILE A 162 22.74 24.45 18.18
C ILE A 162 21.64 24.75 17.17
N GLN A 163 21.40 26.04 16.91
CA GLN A 163 20.38 26.41 15.93
C GLN A 163 20.87 26.13 14.50
N TYR A 164 22.08 26.56 14.12
CA TYR A 164 22.62 26.36 12.76
C TYR A 164 24.05 25.80 12.77
N ILE A 165 24.26 24.69 12.06
CA ILE A 165 25.59 24.26 11.59
C ILE A 165 25.61 24.47 10.07
N TYR A 166 26.49 25.34 9.58
CA TYR A 166 26.48 25.81 8.19
C TYR A 166 27.84 25.62 7.53
N PHE A 167 27.90 24.77 6.51
CA PHE A 167 28.98 24.71 5.53
C PHE A 167 28.54 25.45 4.27
N ARG A 168 29.31 26.47 3.89
CA ARG A 168 29.08 27.25 2.67
C ARG A 168 30.31 27.27 1.80
N ASP A 169 30.18 26.99 0.50
CA ASP A 169 31.30 27.04 -0.45
C ASP A 169 32.49 26.21 0.06
N ALA A 170 32.22 24.97 0.48
CA ALA A 170 33.20 24.12 1.18
C ALA A 170 33.71 22.97 0.31
N ALA A 171 35.04 22.81 0.25
CA ALA A 171 35.71 21.69 -0.42
C ALA A 171 36.31 20.75 0.63
N ILE A 172 35.72 19.56 0.79
CA ILE A 172 36.11 18.57 1.79
C ILE A 172 36.72 17.35 1.10
N ARG A 173 37.98 17.04 1.41
CA ARG A 173 38.64 15.88 0.79
C ARG A 173 38.17 14.55 1.39
N PHE A 174 37.98 14.45 2.70
CA PHE A 174 37.54 13.20 3.33
C PHE A 174 36.71 13.45 4.59
N ILE A 175 35.58 12.76 4.73
CA ILE A 175 34.76 12.71 5.94
C ILE A 175 34.74 11.28 6.45
N GLU A 176 35.30 11.04 7.65
CA GLU A 176 35.31 9.71 8.26
C GLU A 176 33.91 9.24 8.69
N SER A 177 33.75 7.92 8.79
CA SER A 177 32.53 7.31 9.31
C SER A 177 32.21 7.85 10.72
N GLY A 178 30.95 8.29 10.92
CA GLY A 178 30.52 8.90 12.18
C GLY A 178 31.16 10.26 12.51
N ALA A 179 31.62 11.03 11.53
CA ALA A 179 32.16 12.38 11.75
C ALA A 179 31.18 13.35 12.45
N PHE A 180 29.88 13.23 12.16
CA PHE A 180 28.78 14.02 12.73
C PHE A 180 27.97 13.22 13.75
N ALA A 181 28.56 12.23 14.40
CA ALA A 181 27.89 11.39 15.38
C ALA A 181 27.71 12.09 16.74
N HIS A 182 26.67 11.68 17.48
CA HIS A 182 26.40 12.10 18.88
C HIS A 182 26.19 13.61 19.09
N MET A 183 25.55 14.30 18.15
CA MET A 183 25.05 15.67 18.32
C MET A 183 23.59 15.65 18.77
N LYS A 184 23.20 16.53 19.69
CA LYS A 184 21.83 16.53 20.24
C LYS A 184 21.12 17.85 19.99
N ASN A 185 19.87 17.79 19.55
CA ASN A 185 19.02 18.96 19.40
C ASN A 185 19.64 20.03 18.49
N ILE A 186 20.01 19.61 17.27
CA ILE A 186 20.49 20.52 16.23
C ILE A 186 19.27 20.96 15.41
N THR A 187 19.00 22.25 15.31
CA THR A 187 17.82 22.70 14.53
C THR A 187 18.07 22.54 13.04
N TYR A 188 19.16 23.10 12.52
CA TYR A 188 19.45 23.08 11.09
C TYR A 188 20.90 22.67 10.81
N PHE A 189 21.06 21.64 9.99
CA PHE A 189 22.35 21.25 9.41
C PHE A 189 22.35 21.57 7.92
N TYR A 190 23.21 22.49 7.51
CA TYR A 190 23.27 23.01 6.15
C TYR A 190 24.63 22.76 5.51
N MET A 191 24.60 22.11 4.35
CA MET A 191 25.70 22.12 3.38
C MET A 191 25.17 22.75 2.10
N ARG A 192 25.45 24.03 1.88
CA ARG A 192 24.84 24.81 0.79
C ARG A 192 25.90 25.56 0.00
N GLU A 193 25.63 25.77 -1.28
CA GLU A 193 26.52 26.48 -2.20
C GLU A 193 27.86 25.77 -2.41
N LYS A 194 28.17 25.42 -3.67
CA LYS A 194 29.43 24.80 -4.13
C LYS A 194 30.06 23.83 -3.13
N ILE A 195 29.30 22.81 -2.72
CA ILE A 195 29.82 21.77 -1.81
C ILE A 195 30.48 20.67 -2.64
N LEU A 196 31.75 20.40 -2.39
CA LEU A 196 32.49 19.29 -3.00
C LEU A 196 33.01 18.37 -1.91
N CYS A 197 32.48 17.16 -1.82
CA CYS A 197 33.00 16.13 -0.92
C CYS A 197 33.55 14.95 -1.73
N ARG A 198 34.88 14.74 -1.69
CA ARG A 198 35.54 13.69 -2.50
C ARG A 198 35.34 12.29 -1.95
N GLU A 199 35.09 12.14 -0.65
CA GLU A 199 34.84 10.85 -0.02
C GLU A 199 34.15 11.01 1.35
N MET A 200 33.04 10.30 1.55
CA MET A 200 32.24 10.26 2.77
C MET A 200 32.09 8.84 3.28
N GLY A 201 32.35 8.63 4.56
CA GLY A 201 32.20 7.35 5.24
C GLY A 201 30.76 6.94 5.56
N ASP A 202 30.65 5.81 6.26
CA ASP A 202 29.39 5.21 6.68
C ASP A 202 28.82 5.90 7.93
N PHE A 203 27.50 5.83 8.13
CA PHE A 203 26.83 6.20 9.39
C PHE A 203 27.20 7.61 9.89
N LEU A 204 27.29 8.60 9.00
CA LEU A 204 27.86 9.90 9.34
C LEU A 204 27.18 10.58 10.53
N PHE A 205 25.86 10.40 10.64
CA PHE A 205 24.99 11.07 11.59
C PHE A 205 24.52 10.16 12.73
N ILE A 206 25.19 9.02 12.96
CA ILE A 206 24.71 8.03 13.92
C ILE A 206 24.58 8.62 15.33
N GLY A 207 23.41 8.39 15.93
CA GLY A 207 23.10 8.90 17.27
C GLY A 207 22.97 10.42 17.36
N SER A 208 22.82 11.11 16.23
CA SER A 208 22.58 12.54 16.17
C SER A 208 21.13 12.87 15.84
N THR A 209 20.60 13.95 16.44
CA THR A 209 19.22 14.40 16.24
C THR A 209 19.13 15.79 15.62
N PHE A 210 18.35 15.91 14.55
CA PHE A 210 18.16 17.13 13.78
C PHE A 210 16.69 17.48 13.63
N ASN A 211 16.33 18.76 13.58
CA ASN A 211 15.04 19.15 13.00
C ASN A 211 15.15 19.04 11.47
N GLU A 212 16.10 19.73 10.85
CA GLU A 212 16.29 19.68 9.39
C GLU A 212 17.74 19.47 8.97
N VAL A 213 17.93 18.67 7.92
CA VAL A 213 19.20 18.47 7.21
C VAL A 213 19.00 18.87 5.76
N ILE A 214 19.67 19.94 5.30
CA ILE A 214 19.60 20.39 3.90
C ILE A 214 20.98 20.36 3.27
N ILE A 215 21.10 19.61 2.17
CA ILE A 215 22.28 19.59 1.31
C ILE A 215 21.88 20.08 -0.07
N GLU A 216 22.47 21.19 -0.50
CA GLU A 216 22.10 21.89 -1.72
C GLU A 216 23.32 22.25 -2.58
N LYS A 217 23.22 22.06 -3.90
CA LYS A 217 24.28 22.36 -4.89
C LYS A 217 25.60 21.66 -4.52
N ALA A 218 25.51 20.34 -4.38
CA ALA A 218 26.61 19.51 -3.87
C ALA A 218 27.01 18.38 -4.83
N HIS A 219 28.31 18.09 -4.89
CA HIS A 219 28.84 16.86 -5.48
C HIS A 219 29.41 15.99 -4.36
N LEU A 220 28.75 14.86 -4.11
CA LEU A 220 29.03 13.98 -2.99
C LEU A 220 29.45 12.60 -3.50
N HIS A 221 30.65 12.17 -3.13
CA HIS A 221 31.10 10.80 -3.28
C HIS A 221 30.97 10.08 -1.95
N SER A 222 29.98 9.19 -1.85
CA SER A 222 29.56 8.60 -0.58
C SER A 222 29.58 7.08 -0.62
N THR A 223 29.12 6.46 0.46
CA THR A 223 28.78 5.04 0.50
C THR A 223 27.26 4.87 0.51
N ASP A 224 26.79 3.63 0.28
CA ASP A 224 25.38 3.29 0.43
C ASP A 224 24.89 3.54 1.88
N LEU A 225 25.78 3.49 2.89
CA LEU A 225 25.44 3.58 4.33
C LEU A 225 25.58 4.98 4.93
N THR A 226 25.90 6.01 4.16
CA THR A 226 26.22 7.35 4.65
C THR A 226 25.11 7.97 5.52
N PHE A 227 23.83 7.82 5.12
CA PHE A 227 22.68 8.40 5.84
C PHE A 227 22.03 7.45 6.86
N VAL A 228 22.53 6.23 6.98
CA VAL A 228 21.94 5.23 7.87
C VAL A 228 22.15 5.62 9.33
N GLY A 229 21.08 5.55 10.12
CA GLY A 229 21.08 5.90 11.55
C GLY A 229 20.81 7.38 11.84
N LEU A 230 20.33 8.13 10.85
CA LEU A 230 19.93 9.53 10.97
C LEU A 230 18.58 9.67 11.70
N HIS A 231 18.50 10.60 12.64
CA HIS A 231 17.24 11.00 13.27
C HIS A 231 16.93 12.44 12.87
N SER A 232 15.93 12.62 12.02
CA SER A 232 15.58 13.95 11.52
C SER A 232 14.08 14.10 11.22
N TYR A 233 13.54 15.28 11.42
CA TYR A 233 12.17 15.56 10.96
C TYR A 233 12.14 15.73 9.43
N ASP A 234 13.11 16.42 8.84
CA ASP A 234 13.13 16.65 7.39
C ASP A 234 14.55 16.64 6.81
N VAL A 235 14.76 15.81 5.79
CA VAL A 235 16.03 15.67 5.08
C VAL A 235 15.81 16.05 3.63
N GLN A 236 16.59 17.02 3.13
CA GLN A 236 16.41 17.56 1.79
C GLN A 236 17.74 17.57 1.01
N LEU A 237 17.75 16.93 -0.15
CA LEU A 237 18.85 16.95 -1.11
C LEU A 237 18.39 17.70 -2.37
N ARG A 238 18.97 18.86 -2.66
CA ARG A 238 18.57 19.71 -3.80
C ARG A 238 19.75 19.99 -4.73
N ASN A 239 19.60 19.75 -6.03
CA ASN A 239 20.68 19.99 -6.99
C ASN A 239 21.97 19.23 -6.61
N VAL A 240 21.81 17.96 -6.19
CA VAL A 240 22.90 17.10 -5.72
C VAL A 240 23.27 16.08 -6.78
N LYS A 241 24.58 15.88 -6.98
CA LYS A 241 25.12 14.70 -7.64
C LYS A 241 25.66 13.76 -6.58
N LEU A 242 24.93 12.67 -6.31
CA LEU A 242 25.27 11.66 -5.32
C LEU A 242 25.84 10.42 -6.02
N THR A 243 27.13 10.18 -5.79
CA THR A 243 27.84 8.99 -6.28
C THR A 243 28.18 8.09 -5.11
N ALA A 244 27.30 7.15 -4.80
CA ALA A 244 27.51 6.15 -3.78
C ALA A 244 28.34 4.97 -4.29
N LYS A 245 29.19 4.41 -3.43
CA LYS A 245 29.87 3.12 -3.63
C LYS A 245 29.25 2.06 -2.75
N ARG A 246 29.25 0.81 -3.23
CA ARG A 246 28.80 -0.35 -2.47
C ARG A 246 29.71 -0.57 -1.26
N THR A 247 29.11 -0.78 -0.09
CA THR A 247 29.81 -1.16 1.15
C THR A 247 29.36 -2.52 1.68
N ALA A 248 30.04 -3.00 2.73
CA ALA A 248 29.84 -4.31 3.35
C ALA A 248 28.42 -4.44 3.97
N LYS A 249 28.00 -5.69 4.25
CA LYS A 249 26.71 -5.97 4.88
C LYS A 249 26.59 -5.27 6.24
N LEU A 250 25.39 -4.77 6.59
CA LEU A 250 25.11 -4.35 7.96
C LEU A 250 25.20 -5.58 8.89
N SER A 251 26.03 -5.49 9.92
CA SER A 251 26.07 -6.47 11.01
C SER A 251 25.00 -6.19 12.07
N ARG A 252 24.67 -4.91 12.28
CA ARG A 252 23.61 -4.44 13.18
C ARG A 252 22.89 -3.28 12.53
N ILE A 253 21.57 -3.22 12.70
CA ILE A 253 20.73 -2.14 12.18
C ILE A 253 20.67 -1.05 13.26
N PRO A 254 21.18 0.17 13.01
CA PRO A 254 21.10 1.25 13.99
C PRO A 254 19.65 1.75 14.14
N THR A 255 19.38 2.55 15.17
CA THR A 255 18.09 3.25 15.24
C THR A 255 18.07 4.38 14.20
N GLN A 256 16.96 4.51 13.49
CA GLN A 256 16.72 5.55 12.50
C GLN A 256 15.27 5.98 12.59
N LYS A 257 15.03 7.28 12.40
CA LYS A 257 13.69 7.84 12.31
C LYS A 257 13.73 9.11 11.46
N ILE A 258 13.08 9.07 10.32
CA ILE A 258 12.99 10.21 9.41
C ILE A 258 11.51 10.51 9.17
N LYS A 259 11.03 11.75 9.37
CA LYS A 259 9.63 12.05 9.01
C LYS A 259 9.48 12.30 7.51
N ARG A 260 10.37 13.10 6.91
CA ARG A 260 10.38 13.36 5.46
C ARG A 260 11.78 13.27 4.88
N PHE A 261 11.92 12.58 3.75
CA PHE A 261 13.14 12.49 2.97
C PHE A 261 12.87 12.91 1.53
N ARG A 262 13.44 14.04 1.10
CA ARG A 262 13.10 14.69 -0.17
C ARG A 262 14.35 14.91 -1.01
N VAL A 263 14.28 14.52 -2.27
CA VAL A 263 15.35 14.72 -3.25
C VAL A 263 14.80 15.45 -4.45
N GLN A 264 15.44 16.55 -4.85
CA GLN A 264 14.97 17.40 -5.93
C GLN A 264 16.09 17.76 -6.91
N ASN A 265 15.79 17.74 -8.21
CA ASN A 265 16.70 18.18 -9.28
C ASN A 265 18.10 17.53 -9.19
N SER A 266 18.15 16.22 -8.92
CA SER A 266 19.38 15.54 -8.51
C SER A 266 19.67 14.30 -9.34
N VAL A 267 20.92 13.83 -9.30
CA VAL A 267 21.35 12.58 -9.94
C VAL A 267 21.93 11.66 -8.88
N ILE A 268 21.37 10.45 -8.80
CA ILE A 268 21.78 9.41 -7.86
C ILE A 268 22.19 8.18 -8.67
N ASN A 269 23.43 7.72 -8.53
CA ASN A 269 23.88 6.52 -9.25
C ASN A 269 23.31 5.22 -8.65
N ARG A 270 23.05 5.18 -7.34
CA ARG A 270 22.60 3.99 -6.60
C ARG A 270 21.62 4.42 -5.51
N LEU A 271 20.44 3.83 -5.51
CA LEU A 271 19.42 4.02 -4.48
C LEU A 271 19.00 2.65 -3.93
N ILE A 272 19.01 2.50 -2.61
CA ILE A 272 18.57 1.29 -1.92
C ILE A 272 17.49 1.71 -0.93
N LEU A 273 16.21 1.42 -1.25
CA LEU A 273 15.07 1.89 -0.48
C LEU A 273 15.08 1.40 0.97
N SER A 274 15.47 0.14 1.20
CA SER A 274 15.44 -0.43 2.54
C SER A 274 16.42 0.22 3.52
N LEU A 275 17.39 1.03 3.06
CA LEU A 275 18.24 1.85 3.93
C LEU A 275 17.50 3.08 4.49
N LEU A 276 16.33 3.42 3.92
CA LEU A 276 15.42 4.47 4.40
C LEU A 276 14.30 3.91 5.27
N TYR A 277 14.52 2.81 5.99
CA TYR A 277 13.56 2.26 6.96
C TYR A 277 13.14 3.30 8.02
N ASN A 278 11.92 3.17 8.53
CA ASN A 278 11.28 4.12 9.45
C ASN A 278 11.24 5.56 8.89
N THR A 279 10.87 5.70 7.62
CA THR A 279 10.68 6.99 6.97
C THR A 279 9.24 7.17 6.55
N SER A 280 8.49 8.10 7.14
CA SER A 280 7.08 8.27 6.76
C SER A 280 6.92 8.68 5.29
N ILE A 281 7.59 9.74 4.84
CA ILE A 281 7.41 10.27 3.48
C ILE A 281 8.73 10.31 2.74
N ILE A 282 8.79 9.72 1.56
CA ILE A 282 9.94 9.73 0.64
C ILE A 282 9.51 10.33 -0.69
N GLU A 283 10.12 11.45 -1.10
CA GLU A 283 9.79 12.15 -2.34
C GLU A 283 11.02 12.35 -3.22
N PHE A 284 10.91 11.94 -4.49
CA PHE A 284 11.88 12.20 -5.53
C PHE A 284 11.21 13.06 -6.60
N HIS A 285 11.68 14.29 -6.80
CA HIS A 285 11.18 15.20 -7.84
C HIS A 285 12.29 15.59 -8.81
N LYS A 286 12.12 15.30 -10.10
CA LYS A 286 13.15 15.58 -11.12
C LYS A 286 14.48 14.92 -10.77
N VAL A 287 14.43 13.63 -10.40
CA VAL A 287 15.61 12.85 -10.00
C VAL A 287 15.91 11.79 -11.05
N LYS A 288 17.18 11.69 -11.46
CA LYS A 288 17.67 10.56 -12.26
C LYS A 288 18.35 9.54 -11.36
N ILE A 289 17.80 8.33 -11.29
CA ILE A 289 18.30 7.20 -10.52
C ILE A 289 18.84 6.15 -11.50
N SER A 290 20.14 5.88 -11.47
CA SER A 290 20.73 4.88 -12.39
C SER A 290 20.46 3.44 -11.98
N HIS A 291 20.48 3.14 -10.68
CA HIS A 291 20.24 1.78 -10.18
C HIS A 291 19.43 1.82 -8.89
N PHE A 292 18.23 1.24 -8.94
CA PHE A 292 17.39 0.99 -7.78
C PHE A 292 17.58 -0.46 -7.32
N LEU A 293 18.10 -0.64 -6.11
CA LEU A 293 18.83 -1.84 -5.71
C LEU A 293 18.29 -2.41 -4.39
N ARG A 294 18.57 -3.70 -4.17
CA ARG A 294 18.27 -4.40 -2.91
C ARG A 294 19.36 -4.18 -1.85
N ALA A 295 18.97 -4.17 -0.56
CA ALA A 295 19.92 -4.37 0.53
C ALA A 295 20.03 -5.85 0.90
N PRO A 296 21.23 -6.38 1.18
CA PRO A 296 21.38 -7.67 1.81
C PRO A 296 20.94 -7.59 3.28
N ASN A 297 20.08 -8.52 3.73
CA ASN A 297 19.64 -8.68 5.13
C ASN A 297 18.87 -7.49 5.73
N LEU A 298 18.31 -6.60 4.91
CA LEU A 298 17.46 -5.51 5.36
C LEU A 298 16.27 -5.37 4.44
N ILE A 299 15.07 -5.38 5.03
CA ILE A 299 13.81 -5.27 4.32
C ILE A 299 13.23 -3.86 4.51
N PRO A 300 12.55 -3.29 3.50
CA PRO A 300 11.91 -1.98 3.63
C PRO A 300 10.74 -2.10 4.61
N GLN A 301 10.78 -1.33 5.69
CA GLN A 301 9.79 -1.37 6.75
C GLN A 301 9.43 0.02 7.24
N ASN A 302 8.14 0.21 7.57
CA ASN A 302 7.59 1.45 8.09
C ASN A 302 7.91 2.64 7.17
N ILE A 303 7.57 2.48 5.88
CA ILE A 303 7.74 3.51 4.86
C ILE A 303 6.36 3.85 4.33
N GLU A 304 5.70 4.88 4.85
CA GLU A 304 4.28 5.15 4.53
C GLU A 304 4.13 5.47 3.03
N ASP A 305 4.73 6.56 2.55
CA ASP A 305 4.52 7.05 1.18
C ASP A 305 5.83 7.22 0.41
N ILE A 306 5.88 6.70 -0.80
CA ILE A 306 7.02 6.82 -1.73
C ILE A 306 6.51 7.44 -3.03
N THR A 307 6.99 8.64 -3.36
CA THR A 307 6.58 9.34 -4.58
C THR A 307 7.77 9.64 -5.46
N PHE A 308 7.68 9.25 -6.73
CA PHE A 308 8.56 9.67 -7.81
C PHE A 308 7.76 10.58 -8.75
N ARG A 309 8.15 11.84 -8.86
CA ARG A 309 7.56 12.83 -9.76
C ARG A 309 8.58 13.31 -10.78
N GLU A 310 8.21 13.33 -12.05
CA GLU A 310 9.07 13.84 -13.15
C GLU A 310 10.47 13.20 -13.13
N SER A 311 10.57 11.94 -12.72
CA SER A 311 11.83 11.27 -12.43
C SER A 311 12.15 10.19 -13.45
N ILE A 312 13.42 9.75 -13.48
CA ILE A 312 13.89 8.70 -14.39
C ILE A 312 14.57 7.62 -13.57
N ILE A 313 14.12 6.36 -13.71
CA ILE A 313 14.75 5.19 -13.09
C ILE A 313 15.23 4.28 -14.23
N THR A 314 16.54 4.19 -14.43
CA THR A 314 17.03 3.40 -15.59
C THR A 314 16.99 1.89 -15.31
N HIS A 315 17.33 1.45 -14.10
CA HIS A 315 17.29 0.03 -13.76
C HIS A 315 16.67 -0.20 -12.39
N TRP A 316 15.50 -0.84 -12.36
CA TRP A 316 14.88 -1.35 -11.16
C TRP A 316 15.24 -2.82 -11.00
N HIS A 317 16.24 -3.10 -10.16
CA HIS A 317 16.82 -4.43 -10.02
C HIS A 317 15.90 -5.41 -9.28
N SER A 318 16.15 -6.70 -9.49
CA SER A 318 15.47 -7.78 -8.78
C SER A 318 15.60 -7.63 -7.26
N HIS A 319 14.48 -7.82 -6.57
CA HIS A 319 14.31 -7.74 -5.11
C HIS A 319 14.64 -6.37 -4.53
N ALA A 320 14.59 -5.29 -5.33
CA ALA A 320 14.81 -3.94 -4.84
C ALA A 320 13.80 -3.60 -3.72
N ILE A 321 12.55 -4.07 -3.87
CA ILE A 321 11.55 -4.12 -2.81
C ILE A 321 11.18 -5.59 -2.62
N SER A 322 11.60 -6.19 -1.51
CA SER A 322 11.30 -7.59 -1.22
C SER A 322 10.98 -7.76 0.25
N SER A 323 9.93 -8.53 0.54
CA SER A 323 9.47 -8.76 1.92
C SER A 323 9.18 -7.46 2.67
N GLY A 324 8.74 -6.44 1.93
CA GLY A 324 8.39 -5.13 2.46
C GLY A 324 7.12 -5.21 3.30
N LYS A 325 7.09 -4.47 4.41
CA LYS A 325 5.92 -4.38 5.30
C LYS A 325 5.68 -2.94 5.73
N GLY A 326 4.40 -2.56 5.82
CA GLY A 326 4.01 -1.19 6.19
C GLY A 326 4.44 -0.17 5.13
N ILE A 327 4.20 -0.51 3.86
CA ILE A 327 4.27 0.43 2.74
C ILE A 327 2.84 0.79 2.33
N ASN A 328 2.45 2.05 2.49
CA ASN A 328 1.08 2.47 2.18
C ASN A 328 0.94 2.81 0.70
N SER A 329 1.85 3.60 0.15
CA SER A 329 1.74 4.00 -1.26
C SER A 329 3.09 4.07 -1.98
N ILE A 330 3.09 3.60 -3.22
CA ILE A 330 4.14 3.87 -4.21
C ILE A 330 3.50 4.59 -5.39
N THR A 331 3.83 5.87 -5.56
CA THR A 331 3.31 6.72 -6.63
C THR A 331 4.42 7.05 -7.64
N LEU A 332 4.16 6.76 -8.91
CA LEU A 332 4.97 7.09 -10.07
C LEU A 332 4.20 8.10 -10.92
N GLU A 333 4.54 9.38 -10.84
CA GLU A 333 3.88 10.46 -11.57
C GLU A 333 4.85 11.07 -12.59
N LEU A 334 4.47 11.15 -13.87
CA LEU A 334 5.32 11.70 -14.93
C LEU A 334 6.72 11.06 -14.95
N THR A 335 6.81 9.78 -14.60
CA THR A 335 8.07 9.08 -14.35
C THR A 335 8.38 8.12 -15.51
N SER A 336 9.64 8.05 -15.91
CA SER A 336 10.13 7.11 -16.92
C SER A 336 10.96 6.01 -16.27
N ILE A 337 10.63 4.75 -16.53
CA ILE A 337 11.37 3.58 -16.07
C ILE A 337 11.82 2.77 -17.28
N ASP A 338 13.12 2.50 -17.44
CA ASP A 338 13.57 1.71 -18.61
C ASP A 338 13.29 0.21 -18.40
N ARG A 339 13.63 -0.35 -17.24
CA ARG A 339 13.33 -1.76 -16.96
C ARG A 339 13.03 -2.04 -15.50
N ILE A 340 11.97 -2.81 -15.26
CA ILE A 340 11.67 -3.47 -13.99
C ILE A 340 12.03 -4.95 -14.14
N ASN A 341 13.08 -5.37 -13.45
CA ASN A 341 13.56 -6.74 -13.53
C ASN A 341 12.62 -7.72 -12.83
N ARG A 342 12.78 -9.00 -13.13
CA ARG A 342 12.12 -10.11 -12.43
C ARG A 342 12.23 -9.94 -10.91
N HIS A 343 11.13 -10.12 -10.19
CA HIS A 343 11.02 -9.91 -8.74
C HIS A 343 11.40 -8.50 -8.28
N GLY A 344 11.28 -7.47 -9.12
CA GLY A 344 11.57 -6.09 -8.76
C GLY A 344 10.82 -5.62 -7.51
N ILE A 345 9.55 -6.04 -7.40
CA ILE A 345 8.74 -6.01 -6.18
C ILE A 345 8.25 -7.43 -5.90
N HIS A 346 8.62 -8.01 -4.75
CA HIS A 346 8.36 -9.42 -4.48
C HIS A 346 7.97 -9.69 -3.03
N ALA A 347 7.03 -10.60 -2.82
CA ALA A 347 6.67 -11.10 -1.48
C ALA A 347 6.40 -9.97 -0.46
N SER A 348 5.82 -8.85 -0.90
CA SER A 348 5.64 -7.62 -0.11
C SER A 348 4.16 -7.32 0.11
N GLU A 349 3.88 -6.67 1.24
CA GLU A 349 2.56 -6.13 1.60
C GLU A 349 2.59 -4.62 1.33
N ILE A 350 1.88 -4.18 0.29
CA ILE A 350 1.86 -2.78 -0.15
C ILE A 350 0.41 -2.39 -0.40
N ASP A 351 -0.11 -1.37 0.28
CA ASP A 351 -1.54 -1.01 0.12
C ASP A 351 -1.83 -0.51 -1.31
N SER A 352 -1.10 0.50 -1.81
CA SER A 352 -1.35 1.03 -3.16
C SER A 352 -0.11 1.23 -4.04
N ILE A 353 -0.25 0.93 -5.33
CA ILE A 353 0.68 1.35 -6.40
C ILE A 353 -0.08 2.20 -7.42
N ASN A 354 0.36 3.44 -7.62
CA ASN A 354 -0.25 4.38 -8.54
C ASN A 354 0.76 4.78 -9.62
N VAL A 355 0.44 4.52 -10.89
CA VAL A 355 1.24 4.88 -12.06
C VAL A 355 0.45 5.87 -12.89
N ILE A 356 0.88 7.13 -12.91
CA ILE A 356 0.13 8.26 -13.46
C ILE A 356 0.99 8.96 -14.51
N ASN A 357 0.47 9.10 -15.72
CA ASN A 357 1.12 9.80 -16.84
C ASN A 357 2.59 9.39 -17.03
N SER A 358 2.87 8.10 -16.84
CA SER A 358 4.24 7.57 -16.74
C SER A 358 4.54 6.57 -17.86
N ARG A 359 5.83 6.35 -18.13
CA ARG A 359 6.30 5.40 -19.13
C ARG A 359 7.13 4.31 -18.48
N VAL A 360 6.78 3.05 -18.70
CA VAL A 360 7.60 1.90 -18.34
C VAL A 360 7.97 1.17 -19.62
N ASP A 361 9.26 1.10 -19.94
CA ASP A 361 9.67 0.48 -21.20
C ASP A 361 9.57 -1.05 -21.13
N THR A 362 10.24 -1.71 -20.16
CA THR A 362 10.09 -3.16 -19.99
C THR A 362 9.73 -3.56 -18.57
N ILE A 363 8.70 -4.39 -18.42
CA ILE A 363 8.37 -5.14 -17.20
C ILE A 363 8.71 -6.61 -17.45
N ASP A 364 9.66 -7.15 -16.71
CA ASP A 364 10.06 -8.55 -16.85
C ASP A 364 9.03 -9.53 -16.30
N SER A 365 9.13 -10.78 -16.75
CA SER A 365 8.32 -11.85 -16.19
C SER A 365 8.49 -11.95 -14.68
N ASN A 366 7.37 -12.10 -13.95
CA ASN A 366 7.33 -12.15 -12.49
C ASN A 366 7.91 -10.88 -11.81
N ALA A 367 7.88 -9.71 -12.45
CA ALA A 367 8.39 -8.47 -11.85
C ALA A 367 7.71 -8.10 -10.53
N PHE A 368 6.41 -8.38 -10.40
CA PHE A 368 5.54 -8.07 -9.27
C PHE A 368 4.95 -9.33 -8.62
N SER A 369 5.71 -10.43 -8.52
CA SER A 369 5.17 -11.72 -8.04
C SER A 369 5.00 -11.82 -6.52
N ARG A 370 3.97 -12.57 -6.11
CA ARG A 370 3.65 -12.93 -4.71
C ARG A 370 3.43 -11.73 -3.78
N ASN A 371 2.86 -10.64 -4.28
CA ASN A 371 2.58 -9.48 -3.44
C ASN A 371 1.11 -9.48 -2.97
N ASP A 372 0.85 -8.72 -1.93
CA ASP A 372 -0.50 -8.41 -1.45
C ASP A 372 -0.75 -6.92 -1.64
N PHE A 373 -1.70 -6.59 -2.53
CA PHE A 373 -2.07 -5.24 -2.93
C PHE A 373 -3.54 -4.97 -2.68
N ASN A 374 -3.85 -3.82 -2.10
CA ASN A 374 -5.23 -3.33 -2.06
C ASN A 374 -5.58 -2.68 -3.41
N VAL A 375 -4.74 -1.75 -3.88
CA VAL A 375 -5.01 -1.02 -5.13
C VAL A 375 -3.78 -0.98 -6.04
N ILE A 376 -3.97 -1.36 -7.30
CA ILE A 376 -3.05 -0.99 -8.38
C ILE A 376 -3.82 -0.12 -9.36
N SER A 377 -3.34 1.09 -9.60
CA SER A 377 -3.94 2.01 -10.56
C SER A 377 -2.91 2.47 -11.58
N ILE A 378 -3.23 2.30 -12.86
CA ILE A 378 -2.43 2.76 -13.99
C ILE A 378 -3.31 3.71 -14.81
N ASN A 379 -2.93 4.97 -14.89
CA ASN A 379 -3.72 6.02 -15.54
C ASN A 379 -2.83 6.85 -16.48
N GLY A 380 -3.29 7.08 -17.72
CA GLY A 380 -2.60 7.94 -18.68
C GLY A 380 -1.19 7.46 -19.04
N SER A 381 -0.89 6.18 -18.85
CA SER A 381 0.48 5.65 -18.84
C SER A 381 0.75 4.68 -19.99
N SER A 382 2.01 4.52 -20.37
CA SER A 382 2.41 3.62 -21.46
C SER A 382 3.36 2.53 -20.96
N ILE A 383 3.05 1.26 -21.25
CA ILE A 383 3.94 0.12 -21.01
C ILE A 383 4.38 -0.43 -22.38
N ASN A 384 5.67 -0.38 -22.68
CA ASN A 384 6.13 -0.86 -23.99
C ASN A 384 6.17 -2.40 -24.07
N SER A 385 6.63 -3.10 -23.03
CA SER A 385 6.63 -4.57 -22.97
C SER A 385 6.25 -5.09 -21.59
N LEU A 386 5.28 -6.00 -21.52
CA LEU A 386 4.84 -6.71 -20.33
C LEU A 386 5.20 -8.20 -20.43
N GLY A 387 6.05 -8.70 -19.52
CA GLY A 387 6.47 -10.10 -19.50
C GLY A 387 5.41 -11.06 -18.95
N LYS A 388 5.57 -12.36 -19.24
CA LYS A 388 4.73 -13.45 -18.70
C LYS A 388 4.62 -13.39 -17.18
N HIS A 389 3.44 -13.68 -16.63
CA HIS A 389 3.26 -13.89 -15.18
C HIS A 389 3.70 -12.67 -14.37
N SER A 390 3.54 -11.46 -14.91
CA SER A 390 4.11 -10.24 -14.31
C SER A 390 3.70 -10.08 -12.84
N MET A 391 2.48 -10.49 -12.50
CA MET A 391 1.90 -10.40 -11.15
C MET A 391 1.60 -11.77 -10.52
N ALA A 392 2.20 -12.87 -11.00
CA ALA A 392 1.81 -14.22 -10.57
C ALA A 392 1.91 -14.46 -9.05
N GLY A 393 0.88 -15.13 -8.52
CA GLY A 393 0.71 -15.43 -7.11
C GLY A 393 0.38 -14.22 -6.23
N SER A 394 0.06 -13.07 -6.84
CA SER A 394 -0.31 -11.87 -6.10
C SER A 394 -1.81 -11.79 -5.87
N GLN A 395 -2.19 -11.22 -4.72
CA GLN A 395 -3.56 -10.84 -4.38
C GLN A 395 -3.72 -9.36 -4.66
N VAL A 396 -4.75 -8.96 -5.41
CA VAL A 396 -5.02 -7.55 -5.75
C VAL A 396 -6.50 -7.26 -5.59
N GLN A 397 -6.92 -6.47 -4.59
CA GLN A 397 -8.36 -6.18 -4.46
C GLN A 397 -8.86 -5.44 -5.72
N ASN A 398 -8.24 -4.29 -6.05
CA ASN A 398 -8.62 -3.49 -7.21
C ASN A 398 -7.42 -3.25 -8.14
N LEU A 399 -7.47 -3.83 -9.35
CA LEU A 399 -6.54 -3.56 -10.43
C LEU A 399 -7.25 -2.72 -11.51
N THR A 400 -6.81 -1.48 -11.69
CA THR A 400 -7.41 -0.54 -12.64
C THR A 400 -6.38 -0.04 -13.63
N MET A 401 -6.70 -0.09 -14.91
CA MET A 401 -5.93 0.54 -15.97
C MET A 401 -6.87 1.40 -16.81
N THR A 402 -6.56 2.68 -16.93
CA THR A 402 -7.39 3.67 -17.62
C THR A 402 -6.57 4.56 -18.52
N LEU A 403 -7.10 4.94 -19.69
CA LEU A 403 -6.46 5.91 -20.59
C LEU A 403 -5.00 5.57 -20.92
N SER A 404 -4.66 4.27 -20.97
CA SER A 404 -3.28 3.79 -20.99
C SER A 404 -3.01 2.87 -22.17
N GLU A 405 -1.73 2.69 -22.49
CA GLU A 405 -1.28 1.86 -23.61
C GLU A 405 -0.41 0.68 -23.13
N ILE A 406 -0.60 -0.51 -23.72
CA ILE A 406 0.37 -1.61 -23.67
C ILE A 406 0.74 -2.01 -25.09
N ASN A 407 2.01 -1.83 -25.47
CA ASN A 407 2.44 -2.10 -26.84
C ASN A 407 2.66 -3.61 -27.09
N TYR A 408 3.24 -4.35 -26.14
CA TYR A 408 3.45 -5.79 -26.28
C TYR A 408 3.25 -6.52 -24.97
N ILE A 409 2.51 -7.63 -25.01
CA ILE A 409 2.35 -8.58 -23.92
C ILE A 409 2.93 -9.92 -24.35
N ASP A 410 3.89 -10.42 -23.59
CA ASP A 410 4.46 -11.75 -23.77
C ASP A 410 3.53 -12.80 -23.16
N GLY A 411 2.74 -13.49 -23.99
CA GLY A 411 1.93 -14.65 -23.59
C GLY A 411 0.98 -14.39 -22.41
N GLU A 412 1.13 -15.20 -21.37
CA GLU A 412 0.35 -15.22 -20.12
C GLU A 412 0.66 -14.03 -19.19
N GLY A 413 0.69 -12.80 -19.73
CA GLY A 413 1.15 -11.58 -19.03
C GLY A 413 0.41 -11.31 -17.71
N PHE A 414 -0.92 -11.49 -17.72
CA PHE A 414 -1.80 -11.38 -16.56
C PHE A 414 -2.14 -12.74 -15.93
N GLY A 415 -1.36 -13.80 -16.20
CA GLY A 415 -1.61 -15.13 -15.65
C GLY A 415 -1.33 -15.22 -14.14
N PHE A 416 -2.06 -16.12 -13.47
CA PHE A 416 -1.90 -16.48 -12.06
C PHE A 416 -2.11 -15.31 -11.06
N ILE A 417 -2.91 -14.32 -11.42
CA ILE A 417 -3.35 -13.26 -10.50
C ILE A 417 -4.63 -13.68 -9.78
N ASN A 418 -4.78 -13.31 -8.52
CA ASN A 418 -6.06 -13.31 -7.83
C ASN A 418 -6.52 -11.86 -7.61
N SER A 419 -7.72 -11.50 -8.09
CA SER A 419 -8.24 -10.14 -7.96
C SER A 419 -9.74 -10.06 -7.77
N THR A 420 -10.21 -9.15 -6.91
CA THR A 420 -11.66 -8.90 -6.76
C THR A 420 -12.20 -8.11 -7.95
N LEU A 421 -11.50 -7.06 -8.39
CA LEU A 421 -11.94 -6.21 -9.48
C LEU A 421 -10.78 -5.86 -10.40
N PHE A 422 -10.88 -6.27 -11.67
CA PHE A 422 -9.96 -5.88 -12.72
C PHE A 422 -10.69 -5.05 -13.78
N ILE A 423 -10.37 -3.76 -13.86
CA ILE A 423 -10.91 -2.82 -14.84
C ILE A 423 -9.85 -2.44 -15.88
N LEU A 424 -10.19 -2.64 -17.15
CA LEU A 424 -9.55 -2.06 -18.30
C LEU A 424 -10.55 -1.09 -18.97
N GLU A 425 -10.32 0.22 -18.86
CA GLU A 425 -11.20 1.22 -19.47
C GLU A 425 -10.43 2.21 -20.36
N GLN A 426 -10.89 2.41 -21.60
CA GLN A 426 -10.29 3.38 -22.52
C GLN A 426 -8.78 3.15 -22.77
N ASN A 427 -8.36 1.89 -22.87
CA ASN A 427 -6.96 1.52 -23.11
C ASN A 427 -6.71 1.10 -24.57
N GLU A 428 -5.46 1.25 -25.01
CA GLU A 428 -4.95 0.72 -26.27
C GLU A 428 -3.95 -0.39 -25.98
N ILE A 429 -4.31 -1.63 -26.30
CA ILE A 429 -3.48 -2.82 -26.04
C ILE A 429 -3.12 -3.43 -27.39
N ASN A 430 -1.92 -3.19 -27.91
CA ASN A 430 -1.53 -3.58 -29.27
C ASN A 430 -1.24 -5.08 -29.44
N SER A 431 -1.53 -5.90 -28.43
CA SER A 431 -1.35 -7.35 -28.45
C SER A 431 -2.46 -8.10 -27.71
N LEU A 432 -2.96 -9.18 -28.27
CA LEU A 432 -3.89 -10.11 -27.60
C LEU A 432 -3.33 -11.55 -27.64
N PRO A 433 -2.37 -11.89 -26.76
CA PRO A 433 -1.71 -13.19 -26.80
C PRO A 433 -2.61 -14.34 -26.31
N GLU A 434 -2.15 -15.57 -26.56
CA GLU A 434 -2.75 -16.80 -26.03
C GLU A 434 -2.71 -16.85 -24.49
N SER A 435 -3.81 -17.32 -23.88
CA SER A 435 -3.90 -17.57 -22.44
C SER A 435 -3.51 -16.37 -21.57
N LEU A 436 -3.91 -15.16 -21.97
CA LEU A 436 -3.53 -13.89 -21.33
C LEU A 436 -3.77 -13.91 -19.81
N PHE A 437 -4.86 -14.54 -19.37
CA PHE A 437 -5.29 -14.65 -17.97
C PHE A 437 -5.17 -16.07 -17.40
N LYS A 438 -4.27 -16.90 -17.91
CA LYS A 438 -4.17 -18.30 -17.50
C LYS A 438 -4.17 -18.50 -15.97
N SER A 439 -5.07 -19.35 -15.49
CA SER A 439 -5.19 -19.72 -14.07
C SER A 439 -5.32 -18.51 -13.14
N SER A 440 -5.91 -17.43 -13.65
CA SER A 440 -6.22 -16.24 -12.85
C SER A 440 -7.62 -16.37 -12.30
N MET A 441 -7.78 -16.00 -11.03
CA MET A 441 -9.05 -15.97 -10.32
C MET A 441 -9.47 -14.51 -10.19
N ILE A 442 -10.51 -14.10 -10.90
CA ILE A 442 -10.97 -12.71 -10.90
C ILE A 442 -12.46 -12.67 -10.55
N ASP A 443 -12.91 -11.88 -9.58
CA ASP A 443 -14.35 -11.81 -9.33
C ASP A 443 -15.05 -11.03 -10.46
N GLU A 444 -14.63 -9.80 -10.73
CA GLU A 444 -15.17 -9.01 -11.84
C GLU A 444 -14.06 -8.51 -12.78
N LEU A 445 -14.13 -8.89 -14.07
CA LEU A 445 -13.31 -8.34 -15.14
C LEU A 445 -14.18 -7.46 -16.04
N LEU A 446 -13.89 -6.16 -16.04
CA LEU A 446 -14.54 -5.18 -16.90
C LEU A 446 -13.56 -4.68 -17.94
N VAL A 447 -13.86 -4.92 -19.21
CA VAL A 447 -13.17 -4.40 -20.38
C VAL A 447 -14.13 -3.47 -21.12
N LYS A 448 -13.84 -2.17 -21.11
CA LYS A 448 -14.74 -1.16 -21.65
C LYS A 448 -14.00 -0.15 -22.51
N ASN A 449 -14.55 0.18 -23.67
CA ASN A 449 -13.95 1.18 -24.59
C ASN A 449 -12.46 0.90 -24.90
N CYS A 450 -12.04 -0.37 -24.89
CA CYS A 450 -10.65 -0.72 -25.14
C CYS A 450 -10.43 -1.06 -26.61
N THR A 451 -9.20 -0.86 -27.09
CA THR A 451 -8.78 -1.25 -28.44
C THR A 451 -7.70 -2.32 -28.32
N PHE A 452 -7.95 -3.50 -28.88
CA PHE A 452 -7.01 -4.62 -28.91
C PHE A 452 -6.44 -4.80 -30.33
N GLY A 453 -5.14 -4.54 -30.46
CA GLY A 453 -4.35 -4.79 -31.66
C GLY A 453 -3.76 -6.21 -31.71
N GLY A 454 -3.10 -6.53 -32.82
CA GLY A 454 -2.55 -7.87 -33.10
C GLY A 454 -3.63 -8.84 -33.62
N VAL A 455 -3.23 -9.98 -34.20
CA VAL A 455 -4.20 -10.99 -34.61
C VAL A 455 -4.80 -11.61 -33.36
N VAL A 456 -6.11 -11.55 -33.24
CA VAL A 456 -6.86 -12.18 -32.15
C VAL A 456 -6.51 -13.67 -32.07
N SER A 457 -5.97 -14.10 -30.93
CA SER A 457 -5.84 -15.52 -30.63
C SER A 457 -7.17 -16.03 -30.06
N GLU A 458 -7.65 -17.17 -30.58
CA GLU A 458 -8.88 -17.78 -30.10
C GLU A 458 -8.78 -18.26 -28.64
N ASP A 459 -7.56 -18.39 -28.14
CA ASP A 459 -7.25 -18.98 -26.84
C ASP A 459 -6.88 -17.90 -25.80
N SER A 460 -7.09 -16.62 -26.09
CA SER A 460 -6.75 -15.52 -25.18
C SER A 460 -7.46 -15.59 -23.82
N PHE A 461 -8.70 -16.12 -23.79
CA PHE A 461 -9.49 -16.28 -22.56
C PHE A 461 -9.35 -17.69 -21.95
N ASN A 462 -8.52 -18.57 -22.50
CA ASN A 462 -8.39 -19.93 -21.97
C ASN A 462 -7.79 -19.92 -20.56
N GLY A 463 -8.42 -20.67 -19.66
CA GLY A 463 -8.01 -20.79 -18.26
C GLY A 463 -8.30 -19.54 -17.43
N LEU A 464 -9.05 -18.56 -17.93
CA LEU A 464 -9.60 -17.48 -17.13
C LEU A 464 -10.68 -18.05 -16.21
N MET A 465 -10.52 -17.85 -14.90
CA MET A 465 -11.55 -18.15 -13.90
C MET A 465 -12.15 -16.82 -13.44
N VAL A 466 -13.33 -16.47 -13.97
CA VAL A 466 -13.95 -15.17 -13.68
C VAL A 466 -15.41 -15.28 -13.31
N ASN A 467 -15.81 -14.60 -12.23
CA ASN A 467 -17.20 -14.61 -11.78
C ASN A 467 -18.12 -13.76 -12.67
N LYS A 468 -17.64 -12.62 -13.14
CA LYS A 468 -18.35 -11.71 -14.04
C LYS A 468 -17.39 -11.10 -15.05
N LEU A 469 -17.66 -11.30 -16.34
CA LEU A 469 -16.90 -10.75 -17.45
C LEU A 469 -17.80 -9.82 -18.27
N ASN A 470 -17.40 -8.56 -18.38
CA ASN A 470 -18.03 -7.58 -19.24
C ASN A 470 -17.03 -7.09 -20.28
N VAL A 471 -17.29 -7.34 -21.56
CA VAL A 471 -16.52 -6.79 -22.67
C VAL A 471 -17.45 -5.93 -23.51
N ILE A 472 -17.36 -4.61 -23.31
CA ILE A 472 -18.34 -3.65 -23.78
C ILE A 472 -17.66 -2.56 -24.63
N ASP A 473 -18.28 -2.17 -25.73
CA ASP A 473 -17.86 -1.05 -26.58
C ASP A 473 -16.37 -1.14 -27.01
N SER A 474 -15.84 -2.36 -27.10
CA SER A 474 -14.41 -2.61 -27.33
C SER A 474 -14.13 -3.06 -28.76
N SER A 475 -12.94 -2.73 -29.25
CA SER A 475 -12.53 -2.94 -30.64
C SER A 475 -11.44 -3.99 -30.71
N PHE A 476 -11.53 -4.92 -31.66
CA PHE A 476 -10.55 -6.01 -31.81
C PHE A 476 -10.04 -6.10 -33.25
N ASN A 477 -8.76 -6.43 -33.42
CA ASN A 477 -8.19 -6.78 -34.72
C ASN A 477 -8.38 -8.28 -35.06
N CYS A 478 -9.64 -8.57 -35.35
CA CYS A 478 -10.26 -9.74 -35.98
C CYS A 478 -9.62 -10.21 -37.31
N SER A 479 -9.97 -11.43 -37.71
CA SER A 479 -9.69 -12.05 -39.01
C SER A 479 -10.93 -12.80 -39.52
N GLU A 480 -10.95 -13.22 -40.79
CA GLU A 480 -12.04 -14.02 -41.37
C GLU A 480 -12.29 -15.34 -40.61
N SER A 481 -11.29 -15.91 -39.94
CA SER A 481 -11.40 -17.08 -39.06
C SER A 481 -10.67 -16.84 -37.74
N PRO A 482 -11.09 -17.45 -36.61
CA PRO A 482 -12.22 -18.39 -36.45
C PRO A 482 -13.60 -17.74 -36.28
N CYS A 483 -14.61 -18.33 -36.92
CA CYS A 483 -15.97 -17.84 -36.87
C CYS A 483 -16.63 -17.98 -35.48
N GLU A 484 -16.36 -19.07 -34.74
CA GLU A 484 -16.95 -19.32 -33.41
C GLU A 484 -16.46 -18.29 -32.36
N PHE A 485 -15.18 -17.92 -32.40
CA PHE A 485 -14.62 -16.92 -31.48
C PHE A 485 -15.12 -15.51 -31.82
N ASN A 486 -15.16 -15.16 -33.11
CA ASN A 486 -15.76 -13.92 -33.58
C ASN A 486 -17.24 -13.82 -33.14
N SER A 487 -17.98 -14.94 -33.16
CA SER A 487 -19.34 -15.00 -32.65
C SER A 487 -19.45 -14.77 -31.14
N MET A 488 -18.46 -15.18 -30.34
CA MET A 488 -18.42 -14.87 -28.91
C MET A 488 -18.20 -13.38 -28.67
N LEU A 489 -17.33 -12.73 -29.43
CA LEU A 489 -16.98 -11.32 -29.23
C LEU A 489 -18.03 -10.33 -29.75
N PHE A 490 -18.59 -10.58 -30.94
CA PHE A 490 -19.34 -9.57 -31.71
C PHE A 490 -20.85 -9.76 -31.72
N LYS A 491 -21.39 -10.95 -31.40
CA LYS A 491 -22.83 -11.11 -31.20
C LYS A 491 -23.21 -10.68 -29.79
N SER A 492 -24.22 -9.82 -29.68
CA SER A 492 -24.79 -9.43 -28.41
C SER A 492 -25.31 -10.65 -27.64
N SER A 493 -24.98 -10.72 -26.35
CA SER A 493 -25.63 -11.63 -25.41
C SER A 493 -27.13 -11.32 -25.32
N ILE A 494 -27.98 -12.34 -25.41
CA ILE A 494 -29.44 -12.17 -25.44
C ILE A 494 -30.01 -11.96 -24.00
N ASN A 495 -29.22 -12.30 -22.97
CA ASN A 495 -29.60 -12.23 -21.56
C ASN A 495 -28.44 -11.64 -20.73
N SER A 496 -28.75 -11.05 -19.57
CA SER A 496 -27.76 -10.56 -18.58
C SER A 496 -27.02 -11.74 -17.92
N MET A 497 -26.08 -12.32 -18.66
CA MET A 497 -25.27 -13.46 -18.25
C MET A 497 -24.01 -13.01 -17.49
N ALA A 498 -23.37 -13.94 -16.77
CA ALA A 498 -22.07 -13.73 -16.14
C ALA A 498 -21.01 -13.26 -17.12
N TRP A 499 -21.05 -13.73 -18.37
CA TRP A 499 -20.21 -13.27 -19.47
C TRP A 499 -21.04 -12.49 -20.47
N ASN A 500 -20.78 -11.19 -20.58
CA ASN A 500 -21.51 -10.26 -21.42
C ASN A 500 -20.57 -9.62 -22.44
N PHE A 501 -20.93 -9.74 -23.72
CA PHE A 501 -20.24 -9.13 -24.84
C PHE A 501 -21.23 -8.21 -25.55
N GLU A 502 -20.98 -6.91 -25.54
CA GLU A 502 -21.94 -5.93 -26.04
C GLU A 502 -21.28 -4.82 -26.85
N ARG A 503 -21.83 -4.49 -28.02
CA ARG A 503 -21.38 -3.40 -28.88
C ARG A 503 -19.88 -3.43 -29.22
N ASN A 504 -19.28 -4.63 -29.26
CA ASN A 504 -17.90 -4.79 -29.70
C ASN A 504 -17.80 -4.71 -31.23
N ARG A 505 -16.67 -4.23 -31.74
CA ARG A 505 -16.45 -4.04 -33.17
C ARG A 505 -15.15 -4.65 -33.68
N CYS A 506 -15.17 -5.07 -34.93
CA CYS A 506 -14.02 -5.54 -35.66
C CYS A 506 -13.32 -4.37 -36.38
N LEU A 507 -11.98 -4.32 -36.36
CA LEU A 507 -11.19 -3.27 -37.00
C LEU A 507 -10.77 -3.58 -38.45
N SER A 508 -10.63 -4.85 -38.84
CA SER A 508 -9.98 -5.27 -40.08
C SER A 508 -10.93 -5.58 -41.24
N SER A 509 -12.20 -5.88 -40.98
CA SER A 509 -13.24 -6.16 -41.98
C SER A 509 -14.64 -5.90 -41.41
N GLU A 510 -15.57 -5.41 -42.23
CA GLU A 510 -17.00 -5.40 -41.86
C GLU A 510 -17.62 -6.80 -42.03
N ASP A 511 -17.09 -7.61 -42.94
CA ASP A 511 -17.55 -8.97 -43.27
C ASP A 511 -16.80 -10.03 -42.45
N VAL A 512 -16.88 -9.92 -41.13
CA VAL A 512 -16.31 -10.95 -40.23
C VAL A 512 -17.17 -12.20 -40.29
N CYS A 513 -16.55 -13.37 -40.48
CA CYS A 513 -17.26 -14.62 -40.31
C CYS A 513 -17.75 -14.74 -38.86
N VAL A 514 -19.06 -14.85 -38.69
CA VAL A 514 -19.72 -15.03 -37.41
C VAL A 514 -20.62 -16.25 -37.55
N GLU A 515 -20.08 -17.41 -37.16
CA GLU A 515 -20.81 -18.67 -37.19
C GLU A 515 -21.01 -19.18 -35.77
N GLU A 516 -22.21 -19.66 -35.54
CA GLU A 516 -22.57 -20.39 -34.33
C GLU A 516 -22.67 -21.86 -34.71
N LYS A 517 -22.06 -22.72 -33.91
CA LYS A 517 -22.16 -24.16 -34.14
C LYS A 517 -23.41 -24.67 -33.46
N ASP A 518 -24.46 -24.92 -34.24
CA ASP A 518 -25.66 -25.61 -33.78
C ASP A 518 -25.41 -27.11 -33.76
N TYR A 519 -25.79 -27.77 -32.67
CA TYR A 519 -25.64 -29.22 -32.50
C TYR A 519 -26.64 -29.75 -31.47
N GLU A 520 -26.87 -31.06 -31.51
CA GLU A 520 -27.73 -31.78 -30.57
C GLU A 520 -26.86 -32.74 -29.76
N PRO A 521 -26.37 -32.34 -28.56
CA PRO A 521 -25.49 -33.22 -27.77
C PRO A 521 -26.22 -34.47 -27.28
N HIS A 522 -27.51 -34.35 -26.99
CA HIS A 522 -28.37 -35.41 -26.49
C HIS A 522 -29.74 -35.30 -27.13
N PRO A 523 -30.47 -36.41 -27.33
CA PRO A 523 -31.81 -36.40 -27.88
C PRO A 523 -32.72 -35.42 -27.12
N GLY A 524 -33.31 -34.47 -27.84
CA GLY A 524 -34.24 -33.49 -27.27
C GLY A 524 -33.57 -32.23 -26.70
N ILE A 525 -32.23 -32.09 -26.74
CA ILE A 525 -31.53 -30.85 -26.39
C ILE A 525 -30.87 -30.26 -27.63
N LYS A 526 -31.26 -29.05 -28.02
CA LYS A 526 -30.58 -28.30 -29.08
C LYS A 526 -29.69 -27.25 -28.46
N CYS A 527 -28.42 -27.26 -28.82
CA CYS A 527 -27.43 -26.34 -28.31
C CYS A 527 -26.79 -25.53 -29.41
N ARG A 528 -26.34 -24.35 -29.03
CA ARG A 528 -25.63 -23.40 -29.86
C ARG A 528 -24.34 -22.99 -29.15
N LYS A 529 -23.20 -23.21 -29.80
CA LYS A 529 -21.88 -22.92 -29.25
C LYS A 529 -21.25 -21.69 -29.88
N ARG A 530 -20.68 -20.84 -29.02
CA ARG A 530 -19.85 -19.66 -29.33
C ARG A 530 -18.52 -19.78 -28.56
N LYS A 531 -17.61 -20.64 -29.04
CA LYS A 531 -16.33 -21.00 -28.39
C LYS A 531 -16.48 -21.49 -26.93
N LEU A 532 -16.38 -20.59 -25.94
CA LEU A 532 -16.43 -20.90 -24.49
C LEU A 532 -17.83 -20.80 -23.88
N ILE A 533 -18.82 -20.32 -24.66
CA ILE A 533 -20.21 -20.14 -24.23
C ILE A 533 -21.09 -21.12 -25.01
N VAL A 534 -21.96 -21.84 -24.29
CA VAL A 534 -23.00 -22.68 -24.90
C VAL A 534 -24.38 -22.31 -24.37
N GLU A 535 -25.33 -22.18 -25.29
CA GLU A 535 -26.74 -21.93 -25.00
C GLU A 535 -27.57 -23.09 -25.53
N CYS A 536 -28.37 -23.72 -24.65
CA CYS A 536 -29.17 -24.88 -24.98
C CYS A 536 -30.65 -24.65 -24.63
N ILE A 537 -31.52 -25.25 -25.45
CA ILE A 537 -32.95 -25.32 -25.23
C ILE A 537 -33.44 -26.76 -25.41
N CYS A 538 -34.46 -27.15 -24.65
CA CYS A 538 -35.14 -28.42 -24.91
C CYS A 538 -36.05 -28.28 -26.14
N SER A 539 -36.07 -29.31 -26.98
CA SER A 539 -36.77 -29.32 -28.27
C SER A 539 -37.75 -30.48 -28.46
N ASP A 540 -37.67 -31.53 -27.64
CA ASP A 540 -38.58 -32.69 -27.66
C ASP A 540 -39.13 -32.96 -26.24
N GLU A 541 -40.46 -32.97 -26.10
CA GLU A 541 -41.18 -33.17 -24.84
C GLU A 541 -41.34 -34.64 -24.42
N SER A 542 -40.96 -35.59 -25.28
CA SER A 542 -41.24 -37.02 -25.09
C SER A 542 -40.13 -37.81 -24.40
N VAL A 543 -38.92 -37.24 -24.32
CA VAL A 543 -37.74 -37.84 -23.69
C VAL A 543 -37.41 -37.07 -22.40
N GLU A 544 -36.84 -37.73 -21.41
CA GLU A 544 -36.23 -37.07 -20.24
C GLU A 544 -34.75 -36.81 -20.55
N PRO A 545 -34.39 -35.63 -21.11
CA PRO A 545 -33.02 -35.38 -21.54
C PRO A 545 -32.07 -35.40 -20.34
N VAL A 546 -31.01 -36.20 -20.47
CA VAL A 546 -29.88 -36.25 -19.52
C VAL A 546 -28.76 -35.42 -20.10
N PHE A 547 -28.43 -34.30 -19.45
CA PHE A 547 -27.37 -33.43 -19.90
C PHE A 547 -26.06 -33.74 -19.18
N TRP A 548 -25.05 -34.09 -19.97
CA TRP A 548 -23.63 -34.09 -19.59
C TRP A 548 -22.82 -33.51 -20.76
N MET A 549 -21.80 -32.71 -20.46
CA MET A 549 -20.98 -32.04 -21.47
C MET A 549 -19.62 -32.72 -21.63
N ALA A 550 -19.15 -32.79 -22.88
CA ALA A 550 -17.85 -33.31 -23.29
C ALA A 550 -16.85 -32.18 -23.61
N ASP A 551 -17.33 -31.16 -24.33
CA ASP A 551 -16.47 -30.08 -24.82
C ASP A 551 -15.93 -29.13 -23.72
N ASN A 552 -14.77 -28.53 -24.01
CA ASN A 552 -14.20 -27.45 -23.21
C ASN A 552 -15.08 -26.19 -23.31
N VAL A 553 -15.88 -25.94 -22.27
CA VAL A 553 -16.86 -24.86 -22.18
C VAL A 553 -16.80 -24.26 -20.78
N THR A 554 -16.92 -22.93 -20.68
CA THR A 554 -16.83 -22.20 -19.41
C THR A 554 -18.20 -21.76 -18.91
N VAL A 555 -19.08 -21.31 -19.80
CA VAL A 555 -20.43 -20.83 -19.47
C VAL A 555 -21.46 -21.66 -20.21
N VAL A 556 -22.40 -22.25 -19.47
CA VAL A 556 -23.49 -23.05 -20.01
C VAL A 556 -24.83 -22.47 -19.57
N THR A 557 -25.75 -22.30 -20.52
CA THR A 557 -27.15 -22.00 -20.23
C THR A 557 -28.05 -23.08 -20.80
N ILE A 558 -29.03 -23.56 -20.03
CA ILE A 558 -29.99 -24.58 -20.47
C ILE A 558 -31.37 -24.18 -19.92
N GLY A 559 -32.37 -24.17 -20.78
CA GLY A 559 -33.72 -23.88 -20.33
C GLY A 559 -34.83 -24.29 -21.28
N ASP A 560 -36.04 -23.86 -20.93
CA ASP A 560 -37.27 -24.17 -21.66
C ASP A 560 -37.56 -25.67 -21.74
N CYS A 561 -37.38 -26.35 -20.61
CA CYS A 561 -37.46 -27.80 -20.51
C CYS A 561 -38.66 -28.23 -19.67
N LYS A 562 -39.42 -29.22 -20.18
CA LYS A 562 -40.44 -29.89 -19.38
C LYS A 562 -39.83 -30.80 -18.32
N ARG A 563 -38.77 -31.53 -18.70
CA ARG A 563 -37.97 -32.38 -17.82
C ARG A 563 -36.50 -32.21 -18.19
N LEU A 564 -35.63 -32.14 -17.19
CA LEU A 564 -34.18 -32.11 -17.41
C LEU A 564 -33.48 -32.78 -16.23
N LYS A 565 -32.53 -33.67 -16.53
CA LYS A 565 -31.64 -34.26 -15.54
C LYS A 565 -30.19 -33.84 -15.79
N ILE A 566 -29.54 -33.27 -14.80
CA ILE A 566 -28.12 -32.87 -14.86
C ILE A 566 -27.27 -33.97 -14.24
N VAL A 567 -26.28 -34.47 -15.01
CA VAL A 567 -25.34 -35.50 -14.58
C VAL A 567 -23.93 -35.09 -15.03
N LYS A 568 -22.93 -35.33 -14.19
CA LYS A 568 -21.52 -35.17 -14.55
C LYS A 568 -21.09 -36.21 -15.60
N SER A 569 -20.25 -35.82 -16.56
CA SER A 569 -19.59 -36.76 -17.47
C SER A 569 -18.59 -37.66 -16.71
N GLU A 570 -18.59 -38.97 -16.98
CA GLU A 570 -17.64 -39.92 -16.39
C GLU A 570 -16.33 -40.05 -17.21
N ASN A 571 -16.38 -39.72 -18.50
CA ASN A 571 -15.27 -39.94 -19.43
C ASN A 571 -14.48 -38.68 -19.77
N GLU A 572 -15.03 -37.51 -19.45
CA GLU A 572 -14.47 -36.20 -19.80
C GLU A 572 -14.50 -35.26 -18.59
N ASN A 573 -13.51 -34.35 -18.50
CA ASN A 573 -13.42 -33.34 -17.45
C ASN A 573 -13.63 -31.95 -18.08
N PRO A 574 -14.88 -31.54 -18.36
CA PRO A 574 -15.15 -30.20 -18.86
C PRO A 574 -14.81 -29.14 -17.79
N SER A 575 -14.58 -27.89 -18.20
CA SER A 575 -14.21 -26.79 -17.29
C SER A 575 -15.36 -25.80 -17.07
N ILE A 576 -16.56 -26.34 -16.79
CA ILE A 576 -17.78 -25.53 -16.63
C ILE A 576 -17.70 -24.76 -15.32
N GLN A 577 -17.53 -23.44 -15.42
CA GLN A 577 -17.43 -22.56 -14.26
C GLN A 577 -18.79 -21.97 -13.89
N VAL A 578 -19.65 -21.67 -14.88
CA VAL A 578 -20.95 -21.02 -14.67
C VAL A 578 -22.06 -21.79 -15.38
N MET A 579 -23.12 -22.12 -14.64
CA MET A 579 -24.30 -22.79 -15.17
C MET A 579 -25.58 -22.01 -14.85
N TYR A 580 -26.37 -21.73 -15.89
CA TYR A 580 -27.72 -21.17 -15.77
C TYR A 580 -28.76 -22.21 -16.19
N LEU A 581 -29.70 -22.49 -15.30
CA LEU A 581 -30.84 -23.38 -15.53
C LEU A 581 -32.11 -22.56 -15.39
N TYR A 582 -32.93 -22.48 -16.45
CA TYR A 582 -34.09 -21.58 -16.42
C TYR A 582 -35.35 -22.15 -17.07
N ARG A 583 -36.53 -21.78 -16.53
CA ARG A 583 -37.85 -22.18 -17.06
C ARG A 583 -37.97 -23.71 -17.23
N ILE A 584 -37.70 -24.46 -16.16
CA ILE A 584 -37.74 -25.94 -16.17
C ILE A 584 -38.86 -26.47 -15.25
N GLU A 585 -39.81 -27.22 -15.80
CA GLU A 585 -40.96 -27.75 -15.03
C GLU A 585 -40.59 -28.90 -14.08
N LEU A 586 -39.57 -29.70 -14.41
CA LEU A 586 -39.06 -30.80 -13.58
C LEU A 586 -37.54 -30.91 -13.79
N LEU A 587 -36.77 -30.33 -12.87
CA LEU A 587 -35.30 -30.37 -12.87
C LEU A 587 -34.78 -31.34 -11.80
N ASP A 588 -34.00 -32.34 -12.19
CA ASP A 588 -33.26 -33.23 -11.28
C ASP A 588 -31.75 -32.96 -11.38
N ILE A 589 -31.14 -32.43 -10.32
CA ILE A 589 -29.69 -32.20 -10.26
C ILE A 589 -29.05 -33.39 -9.55
N ALA A 590 -28.55 -34.36 -10.32
CA ALA A 590 -28.01 -35.60 -9.80
C ALA A 590 -26.50 -35.53 -9.54
N SER A 591 -25.74 -34.84 -10.40
CA SER A 591 -24.33 -34.48 -10.17
C SER A 591 -23.90 -33.39 -11.14
N VAL A 592 -22.93 -32.55 -10.73
CA VAL A 592 -22.38 -31.47 -11.56
C VAL A 592 -20.86 -31.57 -11.68
N ASP A 593 -20.28 -30.75 -12.56
CA ASP A 593 -18.83 -30.69 -12.73
C ASP A 593 -18.13 -30.10 -11.48
N PRO A 594 -17.01 -30.67 -11.00
CA PRO A 594 -16.29 -30.15 -9.83
C PRO A 594 -15.67 -28.76 -10.03
N SER A 595 -15.49 -28.31 -11.28
CA SER A 595 -15.00 -26.96 -11.59
C SER A 595 -16.10 -25.89 -11.53
N LEU A 596 -17.35 -26.28 -11.29
CA LEU A 596 -18.48 -25.37 -11.16
C LEU A 596 -18.26 -24.44 -9.97
N ASN A 597 -18.23 -23.15 -10.28
CA ASN A 597 -18.07 -22.06 -9.32
C ASN A 597 -19.37 -21.27 -9.14
N GLN A 598 -20.25 -21.25 -10.14
CA GLN A 598 -21.55 -20.59 -10.04
C GLN A 598 -22.69 -21.42 -10.60
N LEU A 599 -23.79 -21.49 -9.84
CA LEU A 599 -25.02 -22.12 -10.26
C LEU A 599 -26.19 -21.17 -10.05
N HIS A 600 -26.92 -20.90 -11.13
CA HIS A 600 -28.10 -20.04 -11.13
C HIS A 600 -29.30 -20.85 -11.62
N VAL A 601 -30.30 -21.04 -10.76
CA VAL A 601 -31.55 -21.72 -11.10
C VAL A 601 -32.71 -20.76 -11.02
N LEU A 602 -33.36 -20.53 -12.16
CA LEU A 602 -34.31 -19.45 -12.38
C LEU A 602 -35.67 -20.02 -12.81
N HIS A 603 -36.76 -19.60 -12.17
CA HIS A 603 -38.14 -19.90 -12.60
C HIS A 603 -38.39 -21.40 -12.88
N SER A 604 -37.90 -22.27 -11.99
CA SER A 604 -37.88 -23.73 -12.22
C SER A 604 -38.38 -24.52 -11.01
N HIS A 605 -38.78 -25.77 -11.20
CA HIS A 605 -39.10 -26.71 -10.13
C HIS A 605 -37.98 -27.75 -9.99
N VAL A 606 -37.35 -27.81 -8.82
CA VAL A 606 -36.11 -28.54 -8.59
C VAL A 606 -36.31 -29.68 -7.60
N TYR A 607 -35.72 -30.83 -7.94
CA TYR A 607 -35.56 -31.99 -7.09
C TYR A 607 -34.05 -32.26 -6.95
N PHE A 608 -33.56 -32.30 -5.72
CA PHE A 608 -32.26 -32.91 -5.44
C PHE A 608 -32.53 -34.34 -5.02
N SER A 609 -32.78 -35.22 -5.99
CA SER A 609 -33.22 -36.59 -5.71
C SER A 609 -32.11 -37.51 -5.21
N GLN A 610 -30.86 -37.21 -5.61
CA GLN A 610 -29.68 -38.01 -5.28
C GLN A 610 -28.91 -37.40 -4.10
N SER A 611 -28.33 -38.27 -3.27
CA SER A 611 -27.25 -37.85 -2.39
C SER A 611 -26.05 -37.42 -3.24
N TYR A 612 -25.34 -36.36 -2.82
CA TYR A 612 -24.13 -35.84 -3.47
C TYR A 612 -24.31 -34.99 -4.75
N GLY A 613 -25.53 -34.52 -5.06
CA GLY A 613 -25.79 -33.75 -6.29
C GLY A 613 -24.96 -32.47 -6.48
N LEU A 614 -24.68 -31.74 -5.40
CA LEU A 614 -23.85 -30.53 -5.35
C LEU A 614 -22.77 -30.65 -4.26
N SER A 615 -22.19 -31.84 -4.08
CA SER A 615 -21.17 -32.10 -3.06
C SER A 615 -19.74 -31.78 -3.53
N PHE A 616 -18.86 -31.44 -2.59
CA PHE A 616 -17.43 -31.16 -2.82
C PHE A 616 -17.17 -30.03 -3.82
N LEU A 617 -18.04 -29.03 -3.85
CA LEU A 617 -17.89 -27.84 -4.70
C LEU A 617 -17.37 -26.64 -3.89
N ASN A 618 -16.74 -25.70 -4.59
CA ASN A 618 -16.45 -24.38 -4.08
C ASN A 618 -17.21 -23.37 -4.92
N LEU A 619 -18.41 -22.99 -4.46
CA LEU A 619 -19.30 -22.09 -5.18
C LEU A 619 -19.12 -20.65 -4.68
N TYR A 620 -18.78 -19.73 -5.57
CA TYR A 620 -18.85 -18.30 -5.28
C TYR A 620 -20.32 -17.84 -5.17
N ASN A 621 -21.15 -18.19 -6.16
CA ASN A 621 -22.57 -17.85 -6.18
C ASN A 621 -23.45 -19.09 -6.36
N LEU A 622 -24.43 -19.26 -5.47
CA LEU A 622 -25.53 -20.20 -5.63
C LEU A 622 -26.85 -19.43 -5.56
N ASN A 623 -27.56 -19.34 -6.68
CA ASN A 623 -28.75 -18.50 -6.78
C ASN A 623 -29.98 -19.33 -7.14
N PHE A 624 -31.03 -19.19 -6.32
CA PHE A 624 -32.37 -19.68 -6.61
C PHE A 624 -33.33 -18.49 -6.70
N ILE A 625 -33.86 -18.23 -7.89
CA ILE A 625 -34.74 -17.08 -8.14
C ILE A 625 -36.05 -17.55 -8.80
N GLY A 626 -37.20 -17.24 -8.19
CA GLY A 626 -38.50 -17.67 -8.71
C GLY A 626 -38.66 -19.19 -8.73
N THR A 627 -37.94 -19.91 -7.88
CA THR A 627 -37.75 -21.36 -7.98
C THR A 627 -38.54 -22.11 -6.91
N PHE A 628 -38.99 -23.33 -7.20
CA PHE A 628 -39.65 -24.22 -6.22
C PHE A 628 -38.80 -25.47 -5.99
N ILE A 629 -38.18 -25.57 -4.83
CA ILE A 629 -37.38 -26.73 -4.42
C ILE A 629 -38.29 -27.70 -3.66
N HIS A 630 -38.60 -28.85 -4.27
CA HIS A 630 -39.53 -29.83 -3.72
C HIS A 630 -38.94 -30.61 -2.55
N ASN A 631 -37.69 -31.05 -2.68
CA ASN A 631 -36.98 -31.80 -1.67
C ASN A 631 -35.46 -31.68 -1.86
N ILE A 632 -34.72 -31.62 -0.75
CA ILE A 632 -33.26 -31.75 -0.71
C ILE A 632 -32.89 -33.08 -0.06
N ALA A 633 -32.34 -34.01 -0.83
CA ALA A 633 -31.89 -35.32 -0.33
C ALA A 633 -30.77 -35.21 0.71
N PRO A 634 -30.59 -36.24 1.57
CA PRO A 634 -29.43 -36.37 2.44
C PRO A 634 -28.11 -36.18 1.68
N LEU A 635 -27.15 -35.45 2.25
CA LEU A 635 -25.81 -35.23 1.70
C LEU A 635 -25.74 -34.56 0.33
N ALA A 636 -26.82 -33.93 -0.16
CA ALA A 636 -26.84 -33.26 -1.46
C ALA A 636 -25.73 -32.20 -1.59
N PHE A 637 -25.41 -31.47 -0.52
CA PHE A 637 -24.41 -30.39 -0.48
C PHE A 637 -23.21 -30.73 0.41
N THR A 638 -22.89 -32.00 0.59
CA THR A 638 -21.88 -32.37 1.58
C THR A 638 -20.48 -31.83 1.22
N SER A 639 -19.78 -31.29 2.22
CA SER A 639 -18.43 -30.71 2.07
C SER A 639 -18.31 -29.64 0.97
N THR A 640 -19.40 -28.91 0.70
CA THR A 640 -19.43 -27.80 -0.27
C THR A 640 -19.27 -26.45 0.44
N THR A 641 -18.47 -25.55 -0.12
CA THR A 641 -18.40 -24.16 0.32
C THR A 641 -19.24 -23.27 -0.58
N VAL A 642 -19.97 -22.32 0.00
CA VAL A 642 -20.76 -21.32 -0.74
C VAL A 642 -20.44 -19.94 -0.18
N ASP A 643 -19.88 -19.03 -0.98
CA ASP A 643 -19.57 -17.68 -0.51
C ASP A 643 -20.86 -16.84 -0.41
N TYR A 644 -21.71 -16.87 -1.44
CA TYR A 644 -22.98 -16.14 -1.46
C TYR A 644 -24.13 -17.01 -1.99
N LEU A 645 -25.15 -17.20 -1.14
CA LEU A 645 -26.39 -17.91 -1.46
C LEU A 645 -27.57 -16.94 -1.52
N LEU A 646 -28.11 -16.70 -2.71
CA LEU A 646 -29.31 -15.89 -2.91
C LEU A 646 -30.55 -16.77 -3.11
N ILE A 647 -31.59 -16.50 -2.32
CA ILE A 647 -32.90 -17.13 -2.40
C ILE A 647 -33.93 -16.03 -2.55
N ASN A 648 -34.41 -15.81 -3.77
CA ASN A 648 -35.38 -14.75 -4.06
C ASN A 648 -36.64 -15.33 -4.69
N GLU A 649 -37.82 -14.89 -4.23
CA GLU A 649 -39.12 -15.37 -4.73
C GLU A 649 -39.21 -16.91 -4.83
N THR A 650 -38.55 -17.60 -3.89
CA THR A 650 -38.31 -19.05 -3.96
C THR A 650 -39.04 -19.76 -2.83
N THR A 651 -39.54 -20.96 -3.11
CA THR A 651 -40.15 -21.83 -2.10
C THR A 651 -39.31 -23.08 -1.90
N ILE A 652 -38.92 -23.37 -0.66
CA ILE A 652 -38.21 -24.60 -0.28
C ILE A 652 -39.13 -25.42 0.61
N ARG A 653 -39.62 -26.56 0.10
CA ARG A 653 -40.65 -27.36 0.78
C ARG A 653 -40.08 -28.30 1.84
N SER A 654 -38.97 -28.98 1.55
CA SER A 654 -38.33 -29.87 2.52
C SER A 654 -36.84 -30.02 2.27
N ALA A 655 -36.06 -30.08 3.34
CA ALA A 655 -34.65 -30.41 3.30
C ALA A 655 -34.37 -31.49 4.35
N SER A 656 -33.61 -32.54 3.97
CA SER A 656 -33.19 -33.54 4.96
C SER A 656 -32.26 -32.90 6.00
N GLY A 657 -32.33 -33.34 7.26
CA GLY A 657 -31.53 -32.79 8.37
C GLY A 657 -30.01 -32.98 8.25
N ASN A 658 -29.53 -33.70 7.23
CA ASN A 658 -28.10 -33.85 6.91
C ASN A 658 -27.79 -33.51 5.44
N SER A 659 -28.62 -32.70 4.79
CA SER A 659 -28.46 -32.29 3.39
C SER A 659 -27.18 -31.47 3.16
N PHE A 660 -26.74 -30.69 4.15
CA PHE A 660 -25.56 -29.81 4.12
C PHE A 660 -24.44 -30.28 5.07
N SER A 661 -24.26 -31.60 5.21
CA SER A 661 -23.25 -32.14 6.12
C SER A 661 -21.83 -31.66 5.77
N ASN A 662 -21.16 -31.00 6.71
CA ASN A 662 -19.85 -30.35 6.55
C ASN A 662 -19.79 -29.24 5.48
N ALA A 663 -20.92 -28.75 4.99
CA ALA A 663 -20.93 -27.57 4.14
C ALA A 663 -20.58 -26.31 4.95
N GLN A 664 -20.06 -25.28 4.29
CA GLN A 664 -19.84 -23.96 4.88
C GLN A 664 -20.47 -22.91 3.97
N ILE A 665 -21.24 -22.00 4.54
CA ILE A 665 -21.86 -20.90 3.79
C ILE A 665 -21.40 -19.58 4.41
N ASP A 666 -20.81 -18.68 3.63
CA ASP A 666 -20.38 -17.39 4.17
C ASP A 666 -21.58 -16.45 4.36
N SER A 667 -22.33 -16.16 3.29
CA SER A 667 -23.49 -15.27 3.34
C SER A 667 -24.73 -15.86 2.68
N ILE A 668 -25.88 -15.77 3.36
CA ILE A 668 -27.20 -16.15 2.84
C ILE A 668 -28.10 -14.92 2.80
N GLU A 669 -28.69 -14.64 1.64
CA GLU A 669 -29.73 -13.62 1.48
C GLU A 669 -31.05 -14.21 0.99
N ILE A 670 -32.13 -13.98 1.75
CA ILE A 670 -33.47 -14.50 1.47
C ILE A 670 -34.47 -13.36 1.29
N PHE A 671 -35.14 -13.29 0.15
CA PHE A 671 -36.12 -12.24 -0.15
C PHE A 671 -37.42 -12.83 -0.69
N HIS A 672 -38.57 -12.35 -0.19
CA HIS A 672 -39.90 -12.71 -0.71
C HIS A 672 -40.12 -14.23 -0.86
N SER A 673 -39.55 -15.03 0.05
CA SER A 673 -39.42 -16.48 -0.11
C SER A 673 -40.12 -17.25 1.00
N ASN A 674 -40.46 -18.52 0.74
CA ASN A 674 -41.12 -19.41 1.69
C ASN A 674 -40.24 -20.63 1.96
N ILE A 675 -39.59 -20.68 3.11
CA ILE A 675 -38.71 -21.79 3.50
C ILE A 675 -39.40 -22.58 4.61
N PHE A 676 -39.86 -23.79 4.26
CA PHE A 676 -40.56 -24.68 5.18
C PHE A 676 -39.64 -25.60 5.97
N SER A 677 -38.41 -25.85 5.53
CA SER A 677 -37.41 -26.57 6.30
C SER A 677 -36.01 -26.13 5.90
N PHE A 678 -35.23 -25.72 6.89
CA PHE A 678 -33.84 -25.28 6.72
C PHE A 678 -32.89 -26.51 6.66
N GLY A 679 -33.27 -27.67 7.21
CA GLY A 679 -32.33 -28.79 7.34
C GLY A 679 -31.18 -28.41 8.28
N ASN A 680 -29.93 -28.47 7.81
CA ASN A 680 -28.74 -28.14 8.62
C ASN A 680 -27.79 -27.09 8.00
N TRP A 681 -28.23 -26.34 6.98
CA TRP A 681 -27.39 -25.31 6.34
C TRP A 681 -26.95 -24.15 7.26
N LEU A 682 -27.66 -23.83 8.36
CA LEU A 682 -27.27 -22.74 9.26
C LEU A 682 -26.16 -23.11 10.24
N GLU A 683 -25.87 -24.41 10.43
CA GLU A 683 -24.88 -24.87 11.41
C GLU A 683 -23.49 -24.27 11.21
N ARG A 684 -23.15 -23.92 9.97
CA ARG A 684 -21.87 -23.31 9.56
C ARG A 684 -22.08 -22.15 8.59
N THR A 685 -23.07 -21.31 8.90
CA THR A 685 -23.32 -20.07 8.17
C THR A 685 -22.71 -18.87 8.93
N ARG A 686 -21.92 -18.00 8.29
CA ARG A 686 -21.39 -16.79 8.94
C ARG A 686 -22.49 -15.71 9.04
N GLU A 687 -23.16 -15.41 7.94
CA GLU A 687 -24.10 -14.31 7.82
C GLU A 687 -25.46 -14.75 7.20
N LEU A 688 -26.57 -14.31 7.81
CA LEU A 688 -27.93 -14.56 7.34
C LEU A 688 -28.73 -13.26 7.28
N ARG A 689 -29.17 -12.87 6.08
CA ARG A 689 -30.09 -11.76 5.85
C ARG A 689 -31.39 -12.29 5.27
N ALA A 690 -32.53 -11.97 5.86
CA ALA A 690 -33.82 -12.31 5.28
C ALA A 690 -34.78 -11.14 5.32
N ARG A 691 -35.60 -10.97 4.29
CA ARG A 691 -36.62 -9.93 4.24
C ARG A 691 -37.91 -10.41 3.57
N ASN A 692 -39.06 -9.94 4.08
CA ASN A 692 -40.38 -10.20 3.49
C ASN A 692 -40.67 -11.70 3.24
N SER A 693 -40.15 -12.59 4.08
CA SER A 693 -40.13 -14.03 3.84
C SER A 693 -40.80 -14.83 4.96
N PHE A 694 -41.27 -16.05 4.65
CA PHE A 694 -41.73 -17.03 5.63
C PHE A 694 -40.62 -18.03 5.92
N LEU A 695 -40.24 -18.17 7.19
CA LEU A 695 -39.14 -19.04 7.63
C LEU A 695 -39.65 -20.03 8.70
N HIS A 696 -39.50 -21.32 8.46
CA HIS A 696 -39.88 -22.39 9.40
C HIS A 696 -38.70 -23.32 9.68
N ASP A 697 -38.65 -23.89 10.88
CA ASP A 697 -37.67 -24.94 11.24
C ASP A 697 -36.21 -24.50 11.06
N MET A 698 -35.87 -23.30 11.58
CA MET A 698 -34.54 -22.66 11.47
C MET A 698 -33.46 -23.32 12.36
N TYR A 699 -33.29 -24.64 12.25
CA TYR A 699 -32.29 -25.39 13.00
C TYR A 699 -30.85 -24.90 12.70
N GLY A 700 -30.04 -24.72 13.74
CA GLY A 700 -28.64 -24.28 13.64
C GLY A 700 -28.43 -22.77 13.60
N ILE A 701 -29.50 -21.96 13.73
CA ILE A 701 -29.42 -20.50 13.74
C ILE A 701 -28.52 -19.94 14.85
N GLU A 702 -28.38 -20.67 15.97
CA GLU A 702 -27.53 -20.30 17.11
C GLU A 702 -26.02 -20.22 16.76
N ASN A 703 -25.62 -20.84 15.65
CA ASN A 703 -24.24 -20.84 15.17
C ASN A 703 -23.93 -19.69 14.21
N VAL A 704 -24.95 -18.94 13.76
CA VAL A 704 -24.78 -17.83 12.83
C VAL A 704 -24.22 -16.61 13.55
N THR A 705 -23.21 -15.97 12.95
CA THR A 705 -22.51 -14.84 13.60
C THR A 705 -23.18 -13.49 13.37
N GLU A 706 -23.80 -13.29 12.20
CA GLU A 706 -24.47 -12.05 11.81
C GLU A 706 -25.87 -12.37 11.27
N ILE A 707 -26.93 -11.83 11.90
CA ILE A 707 -28.32 -12.10 11.51
C ILE A 707 -29.08 -10.79 11.32
N CYS A 708 -29.75 -10.64 10.17
CA CYS A 708 -30.62 -9.50 9.86
C CYS A 708 -31.95 -9.98 9.30
N LEU A 709 -33.04 -9.85 10.07
CA LEU A 709 -34.38 -10.29 9.68
C LEU A 709 -35.33 -9.08 9.61
N VAL A 710 -35.82 -8.75 8.42
CA VAL A 710 -36.70 -7.59 8.18
C VAL A 710 -38.07 -8.03 7.66
N ASN A 711 -39.14 -7.82 8.44
CA ASN A 711 -40.51 -8.12 8.01
C ASN A 711 -40.71 -9.60 7.58
N ASN A 712 -40.19 -10.55 8.37
CA ASN A 712 -40.36 -11.98 8.10
C ASN A 712 -41.42 -12.60 9.02
N SER A 713 -42.13 -13.61 8.52
CA SER A 713 -43.00 -14.48 9.32
C SER A 713 -42.22 -15.72 9.73
N ILE A 714 -41.87 -15.84 11.01
CA ILE A 714 -41.09 -16.97 11.51
C ILE A 714 -42.02 -17.91 12.29
N ASN A 715 -42.06 -19.18 11.91
CA ASN A 715 -42.79 -20.21 12.64
C ASN A 715 -41.80 -21.12 13.36
N CYS A 716 -41.65 -20.94 14.67
CA CYS A 716 -40.78 -21.76 15.51
C CYS A 716 -41.46 -23.11 15.83
N ALA A 717 -40.84 -24.26 15.56
CA ALA A 717 -41.29 -25.52 16.15
C ALA A 717 -40.80 -25.59 17.62
N CYS A 718 -41.70 -25.86 18.58
CA CYS A 718 -41.33 -26.01 19.98
C CYS A 718 -40.41 -27.24 20.18
N VAL A 719 -39.14 -27.00 20.50
CA VAL A 719 -38.19 -28.07 20.85
C VAL A 719 -38.52 -28.61 22.26
N THR A 720 -38.65 -29.92 22.39
CA THR A 720 -39.09 -30.61 23.62
C THR A 720 -38.01 -30.81 24.68
N ASN A 721 -36.83 -30.17 24.56
CA ASN A 721 -35.76 -30.21 25.55
C ASN A 721 -35.09 -28.82 25.69
N PRO A 722 -34.94 -28.26 26.92
CA PRO A 722 -34.49 -26.89 27.11
C PRO A 722 -32.96 -26.77 26.95
N SER A 723 -32.52 -26.09 25.89
CA SER A 723 -31.20 -25.42 25.83
C SER A 723 -31.38 -23.95 26.27
N PRO A 724 -30.31 -23.19 26.60
CA PRO A 724 -30.45 -21.85 27.17
C PRO A 724 -30.93 -20.77 26.18
N PHE A 725 -31.16 -21.12 24.91
CA PHE A 725 -31.62 -20.19 23.88
C PHE A 725 -33.13 -20.37 23.63
N GLN A 726 -33.96 -19.57 24.30
CA GLN A 726 -35.38 -19.43 23.97
C GLN A 726 -35.57 -18.39 22.86
N ILE A 727 -36.11 -18.77 21.71
CA ILE A 727 -36.78 -17.85 20.79
C ILE A 727 -38.27 -17.87 21.15
N LEU A 728 -38.75 -16.83 21.84
CA LEU A 728 -40.19 -16.60 22.06
C LEU A 728 -40.78 -15.95 20.80
N CYS A 729 -41.55 -16.73 20.05
CA CYS A 729 -42.27 -16.32 18.85
C CYS A 729 -43.59 -15.58 19.25
N GLU A 730 -43.58 -14.24 19.32
CA GLU A 730 -44.78 -13.40 19.15
C GLU A 730 -44.57 -12.48 17.93
N SER A 731 -45.64 -12.15 17.21
CA SER A 731 -45.60 -11.44 15.91
C SER A 731 -44.84 -10.12 15.98
N ILE A 732 -43.67 -10.00 15.33
CA ILE A 732 -42.84 -8.78 15.33
C ILE A 732 -42.64 -8.25 13.91
N SER A 733 -43.01 -6.99 13.69
CA SER A 733 -42.49 -6.14 12.61
C SER A 733 -41.10 -5.59 13.01
N SER A 734 -40.07 -5.76 12.18
CA SER A 734 -38.67 -5.48 12.57
C SER A 734 -37.99 -4.34 11.79
N GLN A 735 -37.23 -3.49 12.52
CA GLN A 735 -36.13 -2.63 12.07
C GLN A 735 -34.91 -2.82 13.03
N CYS A 736 -33.68 -2.62 12.52
CA CYS A 736 -32.40 -3.08 13.11
C CYS A 736 -31.75 -2.16 14.18
N LEU A 737 -31.04 -2.72 15.21
CA LEU A 737 -29.76 -2.21 15.85
C LEU A 737 -29.31 -3.01 17.15
N GLU A 738 -27.98 -2.94 17.45
CA GLU A 738 -27.00 -3.69 18.33
C GLU A 738 -27.30 -4.28 19.75
N PHE A 739 -26.66 -5.43 20.12
CA PHE A 739 -26.65 -6.10 21.46
C PHE A 739 -25.27 -6.64 21.95
N VAL A 740 -25.15 -7.01 23.24
CA VAL A 740 -23.94 -7.60 23.89
C VAL A 740 -24.35 -8.77 24.81
N ASP A 741 -23.60 -9.89 24.79
CA ASP A 741 -23.89 -11.13 25.53
C ASP A 741 -23.20 -11.21 26.93
N LEU A 742 -23.71 -12.06 27.84
CA LEU A 742 -23.30 -12.21 29.25
C LEU A 742 -21.88 -12.76 29.47
N ASP A 743 -21.23 -13.28 28.42
CA ASP A 743 -19.81 -13.69 28.41
C ASP A 743 -18.85 -12.58 27.91
N GLY A 744 -19.36 -11.35 27.68
CA GLY A 744 -18.54 -10.21 27.27
C GLY A 744 -18.06 -10.24 25.82
N LYS A 745 -18.67 -11.09 24.96
CA LYS A 745 -18.48 -11.02 23.50
C LYS A 745 -19.52 -10.07 22.89
N GLN A 746 -19.05 -9.06 22.16
CA GLN A 746 -19.91 -8.23 21.30
C GLN A 746 -20.42 -9.08 20.13
N ARG A 747 -21.75 -9.14 19.96
CA ARG A 747 -22.42 -9.75 18.80
C ARG A 747 -23.63 -8.89 18.44
N LEU A 748 -23.73 -8.43 17.20
CA LEU A 748 -24.85 -7.61 16.72
C LEU A 748 -26.18 -8.40 16.78
N GLY A 749 -27.01 -8.15 17.80
CA GLY A 749 -28.42 -8.58 17.90
C GLY A 749 -29.40 -7.39 17.87
N CYS A 750 -30.72 -7.62 17.97
CA CYS A 750 -31.80 -6.60 17.99
C CYS A 750 -32.73 -6.76 19.23
N GLU A 751 -33.26 -5.66 19.84
CA GLU A 751 -34.32 -5.69 20.88
C GLU A 751 -35.64 -5.06 20.44
N ALA A 752 -36.70 -5.51 21.13
CA ALA A 752 -38.11 -5.22 20.97
C ALA A 752 -38.59 -3.97 21.74
N GLN A 753 -39.64 -3.31 21.23
CA GLN A 753 -40.49 -2.43 22.05
C GLN A 753 -41.62 -3.22 22.72
N LEU A 754 -41.67 -3.18 24.05
CA LEU A 754 -42.84 -3.54 24.85
C LEU A 754 -43.91 -2.45 24.70
N ALA A 755 -45.08 -2.78 24.14
CA ALA A 755 -46.29 -2.02 24.39
C ALA A 755 -46.87 -2.39 25.77
N PRO A 756 -47.45 -1.46 26.54
CA PRO A 756 -47.92 -1.75 27.89
C PRO A 756 -49.19 -2.60 27.85
N LEU A 757 -49.16 -3.73 28.54
CA LEU A 757 -50.35 -4.45 29.01
C LEU A 757 -51.12 -3.55 29.99
N GLU A 758 -52.30 -3.06 29.60
CA GLU A 758 -53.31 -2.64 30.58
C GLU A 758 -53.80 -3.89 31.31
N VAL A 759 -53.28 -4.09 32.51
CA VAL A 759 -53.82 -5.03 33.49
C VAL A 759 -55.17 -4.49 33.98
N ARG A 760 -56.28 -5.08 33.53
CA ARG A 760 -57.52 -5.10 34.33
C ARG A 760 -57.72 -6.48 34.91
N ASN A 761 -57.39 -6.57 36.20
CA ASN A 761 -57.81 -7.62 37.12
C ASN A 761 -59.29 -7.96 36.95
N LEU A 762 -59.60 -9.25 36.87
CA LEU A 762 -60.75 -9.85 37.55
C LEU A 762 -60.43 -11.32 37.82
N LEU A 763 -60.02 -11.59 39.06
CA LEU A 763 -59.95 -12.93 39.64
C LEU A 763 -61.36 -13.46 39.90
N SER A 764 -61.49 -14.78 39.72
CA SER A 764 -62.47 -15.70 40.33
C SER A 764 -63.94 -15.60 39.89
N SER A 765 -64.44 -16.66 39.24
CA SER A 765 -65.20 -17.70 39.94
C SER A 765 -65.78 -18.71 38.95
N THR A 766 -65.98 -19.91 39.48
CA THR A 766 -66.59 -21.10 38.90
C THR A 766 -67.94 -20.88 38.23
N ALA A 767 -68.23 -21.76 37.25
CA ALA A 767 -69.53 -22.38 36.92
C ALA A 767 -70.15 -22.06 35.54
N THR A 768 -70.44 -23.16 34.84
CA THR A 768 -71.58 -23.45 33.94
C THR A 768 -71.72 -22.76 32.58
N TYR A 769 -71.62 -23.61 31.55
CA TYR A 769 -72.47 -23.69 30.34
C TYR A 769 -73.53 -22.60 30.15
N ASN A 770 -73.43 -21.83 29.05
CA ASN A 770 -74.60 -21.37 28.30
C ASN A 770 -74.23 -21.05 26.83
N PRO A 771 -74.85 -21.69 25.82
CA PRO A 771 -74.59 -21.43 24.41
C PRO A 771 -75.52 -20.34 23.90
N ARG A 772 -74.99 -19.15 23.62
CA ARG A 772 -75.59 -18.12 22.77
C ARG A 772 -74.57 -17.00 22.60
N TYR A 773 -73.90 -16.99 21.46
CA TYR A 773 -73.63 -15.82 20.60
C TYR A 773 -72.80 -16.33 19.41
N LEU A 774 -73.49 -17.10 18.56
CA LEU A 774 -73.26 -17.03 17.13
C LEU A 774 -73.72 -15.63 16.69
N VAL A 775 -72.88 -14.96 15.91
CA VAL A 775 -73.17 -14.05 14.78
C VAL A 775 -72.12 -12.95 14.76
N SER A 776 -71.47 -12.81 13.60
CA SER A 776 -70.54 -11.75 13.18
C SER A 776 -69.10 -11.86 13.65
N LEU A 777 -68.31 -12.72 12.99
CA LEU A 777 -67.06 -12.29 12.33
C LEU A 777 -66.55 -13.34 11.31
N VAL A 778 -67.44 -13.82 10.45
CA VAL A 778 -67.07 -14.46 9.18
C VAL A 778 -67.50 -13.49 8.10
N LEU A 779 -66.56 -12.66 7.62
CA LEU A 779 -66.54 -11.95 6.33
C LEU A 779 -65.47 -10.85 6.40
N LEU A 780 -64.22 -11.23 6.19
CA LEU A 780 -63.20 -10.34 5.61
C LEU A 780 -62.03 -11.18 5.08
N VAL A 781 -62.37 -12.02 4.10
CA VAL A 781 -61.45 -12.49 3.07
C VAL A 781 -62.03 -11.94 1.75
N ILE A 782 -61.17 -11.26 0.99
CA ILE A 782 -61.25 -10.76 -0.39
C ILE A 782 -60.90 -9.27 -0.44
N ALA A 783 -59.79 -8.98 -1.13
CA ALA A 783 -59.17 -7.70 -1.45
C ALA A 783 -58.38 -7.01 -0.31
N PHE A 784 -57.13 -7.42 -0.13
CA PHE A 784 -55.94 -6.67 -0.60
C PHE A 784 -54.68 -7.52 -0.44
#